data_AF-A0A3D2IG97-F1
#
_entry.id   AF-A0A3D2IG97-F1
#
_cell.length_a   1.000
_cell.length_b   1.000
_cell.length_c   1.000
_cell.angle_alpha   90.00
_cell.angle_beta   90.00
_cell.angle_gamma   90.00
#
_symmetry.space_group_name_H-M   'P 1'
#
loop_
_entity.id
_entity.type
_entity.pdbx_description
1 polymer ?
#
loop_
_entity_poly.entity_id
_entity_poly.type
_entity_poly.pdbx_seq_one_letter_code
_entity_poly.pdbx_strand_id
1 'polypeptide(L)'
;LRKDSIFNVDNKFNLSKYNLFLIENKEQKDSSLNTTNRLSLTDSNYQTVDFSTDIDISNLKRFGLMRLTELTFDFMFNRVNPEKPIKREIKDTIYSGIIGWEKVTLAGSGAISSIAKNSGNTADIITFTSNQTLDDGDFLFDSTSGHLIGTVTTGAGNGSNSLNPASPKTAFELTDFANFTRKNSGGFTATAPQNAVKYKFTVIDVDGRNRVDTFARVGNGRLHPLKCAIVPSDTGYGDDVNDWLYEYARNVAFPANANDEIYLPFVNDKFSDFAQIDAADLTDLFFFTNLFPHLNNTLYYGMLGVSLDRFSIEDGGASQVEVGATTGVLKNTNTVEHVDGTGTSMKPFSTKHFTIESDTHFKEFKNRFDDEALIGSDFTTSKPYAVDGSYMVFKPRLCIPSYTQNCTKQGNTTLTVADSSVLSSGMVVAGTGIPTGTKISSITNTTTVVLDTAATDSNTDSLTFTYDVDETSSKSSNGTVYEYDFDLDNITASGTVPVIQNQFLKLTDITGCYLAIESGKHTDGTDITFSTSTPTATTSSLNIGKRMNNVVPNNLIYVISHEVNSSDANSHKIVTDTPLSSNSAYRILQPNETCIYDFFPDKILLNTLSSSYTKIPNSNEVYKPKQDYTSREGITKEAGNTTENEGVLSMFVLVDTDKQSTDNHLVLRDSKNFMQTNFPNGDYNLYFSDGDENKKITVTSSNSENFSSFALGEGFNGKGVVSVSETFTVNSRKELKISPNRACIGTTVSIGLEGEDL
;
A
#
# COMPACT_ATOMS: atom_id res chain seq x y z
N LEU A 1 -13.70 -17.73 -29.29
CA LEU A 1 -12.54 -18.65 -29.29
C LEU A 1 -12.57 -19.51 -30.55
N ARG A 2 -11.40 -19.91 -31.06
CA ARG A 2 -11.28 -20.84 -32.20
C ARG A 2 -12.01 -22.16 -31.88
N LYS A 3 -12.80 -22.68 -32.82
CA LYS A 3 -13.59 -23.92 -32.58
C LYS A 3 -12.69 -25.11 -32.26
N ASP A 4 -11.49 -25.12 -32.81
CA ASP A 4 -10.42 -26.10 -32.67
C ASP A 4 -9.43 -25.82 -31.51
N SER A 5 -9.68 -24.79 -30.69
CA SER A 5 -8.88 -24.55 -29.49
C SER A 5 -9.15 -25.61 -28.44
N ILE A 6 -8.08 -26.08 -27.77
CA ILE A 6 -8.20 -26.93 -26.58
C ILE A 6 -8.98 -26.23 -25.46
N PHE A 7 -8.97 -24.90 -25.43
CA PHE A 7 -9.70 -24.08 -24.44
C PHE A 7 -11.10 -23.67 -24.90
N ASN A 8 -11.64 -24.26 -25.98
CA ASN A 8 -13.01 -23.98 -26.38
C ASN A 8 -14.00 -24.80 -25.53
N VAL A 9 -14.73 -24.11 -24.65
CA VAL A 9 -15.75 -24.70 -23.76
C VAL A 9 -16.83 -25.52 -24.49
N ASP A 10 -17.16 -25.16 -25.74
CA ASP A 10 -18.15 -25.89 -26.54
C ASP A 10 -17.59 -27.22 -27.09
N ASN A 11 -16.27 -27.30 -27.23
CA ASN A 11 -15.57 -28.46 -27.74
C ASN A 11 -14.98 -29.21 -26.56
N LYS A 12 -15.87 -29.86 -25.78
CA LYS A 12 -15.54 -30.74 -24.64
C LYS A 12 -14.17 -31.38 -24.86
N PHE A 13 -13.17 -30.97 -24.06
CA PHE A 13 -11.71 -31.15 -24.15
C PHE A 13 -11.21 -32.53 -24.62
N ASN A 14 -11.60 -32.98 -25.81
CA ASN A 14 -11.34 -34.33 -26.25
C ASN A 14 -9.94 -34.41 -26.87
N LEU A 15 -8.99 -34.80 -26.03
CA LEU A 15 -7.58 -34.94 -26.40
C LEU A 15 -7.30 -35.96 -27.48
N SER A 16 -8.24 -36.87 -27.77
CA SER A 16 -8.08 -37.82 -28.88
C SER A 16 -7.98 -37.14 -30.25
N LYS A 17 -8.28 -35.84 -30.34
CA LYS A 17 -8.10 -35.01 -31.54
C LYS A 17 -6.77 -34.26 -31.59
N TYR A 18 -5.92 -34.42 -30.58
CA TYR A 18 -4.65 -33.72 -30.44
C TYR A 18 -3.49 -34.71 -30.44
N ASN A 19 -2.33 -34.24 -30.86
CA ASN A 19 -1.08 -34.98 -30.80
C ASN A 19 -0.15 -34.34 -29.77
N LEU A 20 0.78 -35.13 -29.26
CA LEU A 20 1.86 -34.63 -28.43
C LEU A 20 3.04 -34.31 -29.35
N PHE A 21 3.38 -33.04 -29.43
CA PHE A 21 4.58 -32.56 -30.09
C PHE A 21 5.71 -32.51 -29.06
N LEU A 22 6.68 -33.40 -29.24
CA LEU A 22 7.82 -33.58 -28.36
C LEU A 22 9.03 -32.87 -28.95
N ILE A 23 9.77 -32.16 -28.10
CA ILE A 23 10.97 -31.40 -28.49
C ILE A 23 12.12 -31.85 -27.62
N GLU A 24 13.23 -32.21 -28.24
CA GLU A 24 14.52 -32.44 -27.59
C GLU A 24 15.40 -31.19 -27.75
N ASN A 25 15.37 -30.31 -26.75
CA ASN A 25 16.19 -29.09 -26.72
C ASN A 25 17.15 -29.11 -25.52
N LYS A 26 18.12 -30.03 -25.53
CA LYS A 26 18.94 -30.38 -24.36
C LYS A 26 19.74 -29.23 -23.74
N GLU A 27 19.86 -28.05 -24.36
CA GLU A 27 20.85 -27.04 -23.89
C GLU A 27 20.42 -25.56 -23.84
N GLN A 28 19.19 -25.15 -24.17
CA GLN A 28 18.85 -23.72 -24.10
C GLN A 28 17.50 -23.43 -23.45
N LYS A 29 17.54 -22.75 -22.29
CA LYS A 29 16.38 -22.05 -21.71
C LYS A 29 15.91 -20.98 -22.71
N ASP A 30 14.60 -20.79 -22.89
CA ASP A 30 14.04 -19.76 -23.79
C ASP A 30 14.60 -18.34 -23.47
N SER A 31 14.99 -18.09 -22.22
CA SER A 31 15.65 -16.85 -21.79
C SER A 31 17.07 -16.63 -22.35
N SER A 32 17.69 -17.63 -22.97
CA SER A 32 19.04 -17.55 -23.56
C SER A 32 19.06 -17.14 -25.05
N LEU A 33 17.89 -16.95 -25.67
CA LEU A 33 17.73 -16.54 -27.08
C LEU A 33 18.13 -15.08 -27.39
N ASN A 34 18.67 -14.34 -26.41
CA ASN A 34 19.13 -12.95 -26.57
C ASN A 34 20.51 -12.79 -27.24
N THR A 35 21.09 -13.86 -27.77
CA THR A 35 22.28 -13.78 -28.61
C THR A 35 21.96 -14.38 -29.97
N THR A 36 22.55 -13.84 -31.02
CA THR A 36 22.34 -14.14 -32.46
C THR A 36 22.51 -15.61 -32.89
N ASN A 37 22.62 -16.55 -31.95
CA ASN A 37 22.68 -17.98 -32.20
C ASN A 37 21.27 -18.50 -32.47
N ARG A 38 20.92 -18.60 -33.75
CA ARG A 38 19.74 -19.38 -34.17
C ARG A 38 19.93 -20.83 -33.75
N LEU A 39 19.00 -21.34 -32.95
CA LEU A 39 18.85 -22.76 -32.67
C LEU A 39 18.56 -23.49 -33.99
N SER A 40 19.49 -24.32 -34.45
CA SER A 40 19.27 -25.22 -35.59
C SER A 40 18.61 -26.50 -35.09
N LEU A 41 17.30 -26.43 -34.87
CA LEU A 41 16.51 -27.63 -34.59
C LEU A 41 16.25 -28.36 -35.91
N THR A 42 16.74 -29.58 -36.03
CA THR A 42 16.49 -30.45 -37.19
C THR A 42 15.26 -31.33 -36.93
N ASP A 43 14.72 -31.97 -37.96
CA ASP A 43 13.56 -32.87 -37.79
C ASP A 43 13.82 -34.02 -36.81
N SER A 44 15.08 -34.41 -36.63
CA SER A 44 15.48 -35.41 -35.64
C SER A 44 15.30 -34.96 -34.18
N ASN A 45 15.12 -33.67 -33.93
CA ASN A 45 14.86 -33.10 -32.60
C ASN A 45 13.37 -33.08 -32.24
N TYR A 46 12.49 -33.48 -33.15
CA TYR A 46 11.05 -33.44 -32.97
C TYR A 46 10.42 -34.80 -33.14
N GLN A 47 9.37 -35.05 -32.36
CA GLN A 47 8.53 -36.22 -32.56
C GLN A 47 7.08 -35.86 -32.29
N THR A 48 6.21 -36.12 -33.25
CA THR A 48 4.76 -36.08 -33.02
C THR A 48 4.29 -37.49 -32.67
N VAL A 49 3.63 -37.66 -31.53
CA VAL A 49 3.05 -38.94 -31.12
C VAL A 49 1.57 -38.82 -30.79
N ASP A 50 0.81 -39.82 -31.23
CA ASP A 50 -0.55 -40.03 -30.76
C ASP A 50 -0.48 -40.51 -29.31
N PHE A 51 -1.34 -39.96 -28.46
CA PHE A 51 -1.34 -40.28 -27.04
C PHE A 51 -2.73 -40.62 -26.51
N SER A 52 -2.73 -41.22 -25.33
CA SER A 52 -3.91 -41.39 -24.49
C SER A 52 -3.57 -40.97 -23.07
N THR A 53 -4.53 -40.41 -22.37
CA THR A 53 -4.39 -40.03 -20.96
C THR A 53 -5.13 -41.03 -20.07
N ASP A 54 -4.64 -41.21 -18.85
CA ASP A 54 -5.35 -41.94 -17.79
C ASP A 54 -6.57 -41.17 -17.25
N ILE A 55 -6.54 -39.84 -17.34
CA ILE A 55 -7.60 -38.94 -16.89
C ILE A 55 -8.04 -38.03 -18.04
N ASP A 56 -9.33 -37.72 -18.14
CA ASP A 56 -9.83 -36.68 -19.05
C ASP A 56 -9.36 -35.30 -18.55
N ILE A 57 -8.70 -34.52 -19.41
CA ILE A 57 -8.20 -33.18 -19.04
C ILE A 57 -9.33 -32.25 -18.60
N SER A 58 -10.58 -32.45 -19.07
CA SER A 58 -11.71 -31.67 -18.57
C SER A 58 -11.99 -31.87 -17.08
N ASN A 59 -11.53 -32.99 -16.52
CA ASN A 59 -11.75 -33.37 -15.13
C ASN A 59 -10.53 -33.08 -14.24
N LEU A 60 -9.43 -32.60 -14.81
CA LEU A 60 -8.25 -32.24 -14.04
C LEU A 60 -8.57 -31.05 -13.15
N LYS A 61 -8.36 -31.22 -11.86
CA LYS A 61 -8.57 -30.15 -10.92
C LYS A 61 -7.35 -29.25 -10.92
N ARG A 62 -7.58 -27.95 -11.04
CA ARG A 62 -6.53 -26.94 -11.07
C ARG A 62 -7.04 -25.60 -10.59
N PHE A 63 -6.14 -24.83 -10.02
CA PHE A 63 -6.38 -23.47 -9.59
C PHE A 63 -5.06 -22.70 -9.59
N GLY A 64 -5.12 -21.39 -9.73
CA GLY A 64 -4.02 -20.51 -9.38
C GLY A 64 -4.04 -20.24 -7.87
N LEU A 65 -2.86 -20.15 -7.26
CA LEU A 65 -2.68 -19.64 -5.92
C LEU A 65 -2.02 -18.26 -6.03
N MET A 66 -2.62 -17.26 -5.40
CA MET A 66 -2.07 -15.91 -5.32
C MET A 66 -2.00 -15.49 -3.87
N ARG A 67 -1.00 -14.66 -3.53
CA ARG A 67 -0.92 -14.02 -2.24
C ARG A 67 -1.23 -12.53 -2.36
N LEU A 68 -2.07 -12.06 -1.45
CA LEU A 68 -2.39 -10.66 -1.26
C LEU A 68 -1.69 -10.18 0.00
N THR A 69 -1.07 -8.99 -0.02
CA THR A 69 -0.44 -8.37 1.14
C THR A 69 -1.07 -7.00 1.36
N GLU A 70 -1.22 -6.56 2.61
CA GLU A 70 -1.71 -5.21 2.88
C GLU A 70 -0.89 -4.15 2.14
N LEU A 71 -1.61 -3.19 1.56
CA LEU A 71 -1.04 -1.99 0.99
C LEU A 71 -0.46 -1.17 2.14
N THR A 72 0.79 -0.78 2.01
CA THR A 72 1.47 0.02 3.03
C THR A 72 2.16 1.22 2.39
N PHE A 73 2.22 2.31 3.15
CA PHE A 73 2.87 3.54 2.76
C PHE A 73 3.92 3.97 3.76
N ASP A 74 4.83 4.83 3.34
CA ASP A 74 5.66 5.61 4.25
C ASP A 74 4.93 6.89 4.71
N PHE A 75 5.55 7.74 5.55
CA PHE A 75 4.90 9.00 5.99
C PHE A 75 4.77 10.05 4.87
N MET A 76 5.32 9.76 3.68
CA MET A 76 5.16 10.60 2.49
C MET A 76 4.17 9.99 1.50
N PHE A 77 3.43 8.96 1.90
CA PHE A 77 2.48 8.23 1.07
C PHE A 77 3.09 7.53 -0.16
N ASN A 78 4.41 7.27 -0.15
CA ASN A 78 5.01 6.40 -1.16
C ASN A 78 4.62 4.96 -0.85
N ARG A 79 4.19 4.21 -1.87
CA ARG A 79 3.89 2.79 -1.71
C ARG A 79 5.15 2.04 -1.30
N VAL A 80 5.06 1.31 -0.20
CA VAL A 80 6.14 0.46 0.31
C VAL A 80 5.69 -1.00 0.23
N ASN A 81 6.57 -1.86 -0.26
CA ASN A 81 6.42 -3.29 -0.09
C ASN A 81 7.07 -3.67 1.26
N PRO A 82 6.27 -4.06 2.27
CA PRO A 82 6.76 -4.24 3.64
C PRO A 82 7.58 -5.52 3.82
N GLU A 83 7.87 -6.28 2.75
CA GLU A 83 8.70 -7.49 2.78
C GLU A 83 10.06 -7.30 2.10
N LYS A 84 10.20 -6.22 1.34
CA LYS A 84 11.43 -5.90 0.61
C LYS A 84 12.49 -5.38 1.57
N PRO A 85 13.77 -5.66 1.28
CA PRO A 85 14.88 -5.00 1.95
C PRO A 85 14.69 -3.48 1.97
N ILE A 86 14.57 -2.90 3.17
CA ILE A 86 14.62 -1.44 3.32
C ILE A 86 16.09 -1.04 3.22
N LYS A 87 16.40 -0.16 2.26
CA LYS A 87 17.74 0.39 2.09
C LYS A 87 17.95 1.46 3.16
N ARG A 88 18.99 1.33 3.99
CA ARG A 88 19.33 2.33 5.01
C ARG A 88 19.55 3.73 4.43
N GLU A 89 20.04 3.81 3.18
CA GLU A 89 20.15 5.06 2.43
C GLU A 89 19.26 4.98 1.18
N ILE A 90 18.31 5.90 1.07
CA ILE A 90 17.62 6.16 -0.19
C ILE A 90 18.45 7.21 -0.94
N LYS A 91 19.12 6.80 -2.01
CA LYS A 91 19.83 7.72 -2.91
C LYS A 91 18.93 8.28 -4.02
N ASP A 92 17.87 7.55 -4.42
CA ASP A 92 17.26 7.74 -5.75
C ASP A 92 15.72 7.67 -5.81
N THR A 93 14.98 7.60 -4.71
CA THR A 93 13.51 7.36 -4.74
C THR A 93 12.67 8.36 -3.96
N ILE A 94 13.01 9.66 -4.02
CA ILE A 94 12.01 10.67 -3.66
C ILE A 94 11.04 10.78 -4.83
N TYR A 95 9.84 10.27 -4.59
CA TYR A 95 8.70 10.29 -5.49
C TYR A 95 8.44 11.72 -5.99
N SER A 96 8.13 11.81 -7.27
CA SER A 96 7.85 13.01 -8.07
C SER A 96 6.64 13.86 -7.62
N GLY A 97 6.02 13.56 -6.48
CA GLY A 97 4.72 14.11 -6.10
C GLY A 97 4.68 15.07 -4.90
N ILE A 98 5.66 15.05 -3.99
CA ILE A 98 5.60 15.85 -2.74
C ILE A 98 7.02 16.37 -2.43
N ILE A 99 7.35 17.59 -2.84
CA ILE A 99 7.26 18.87 -2.10
C ILE A 99 8.22 18.92 -0.88
N GLY A 100 9.24 19.76 -1.01
CA GLY A 100 10.30 20.09 -0.04
C GLY A 100 11.26 21.11 -0.66
N TRP A 101 10.74 21.94 -1.56
CA TRP A 101 11.52 22.44 -2.67
C TRP A 101 11.07 23.86 -3.03
N GLU A 102 11.97 24.85 -2.99
CA GLU A 102 11.65 26.22 -3.41
C GLU A 102 11.31 26.22 -4.90
N LYS A 103 10.01 26.35 -5.23
CA LYS A 103 9.54 26.49 -6.62
C LYS A 103 10.09 27.81 -7.18
N VAL A 104 11.31 27.78 -7.69
CA VAL A 104 11.82 28.87 -8.52
C VAL A 104 11.18 28.68 -9.88
N THR A 105 10.07 29.37 -10.09
CA THR A 105 9.48 29.50 -11.43
C THR A 105 10.52 30.21 -12.27
N LEU A 106 11.18 29.46 -13.15
CA LEU A 106 12.17 29.96 -14.08
C LEU A 106 11.60 31.19 -14.80
N ALA A 107 12.19 32.36 -14.57
CA ALA A 107 11.62 33.64 -14.96
C ALA A 107 11.49 33.73 -16.48
N GLY A 108 10.26 33.89 -16.96
CA GLY A 108 9.92 34.08 -18.38
C GLY A 108 9.89 32.78 -19.17
N SER A 109 8.71 32.15 -19.27
CA SER A 109 8.33 31.12 -20.25
C SER A 109 9.48 30.23 -20.76
N GLY A 110 10.30 29.72 -19.85
CA GLY A 110 11.49 28.93 -20.14
C GLY A 110 11.11 27.51 -20.54
N ALA A 111 10.35 27.38 -21.62
CA ALA A 111 10.08 26.11 -22.25
C ALA A 111 11.41 25.41 -22.53
N ILE A 112 11.50 24.12 -22.21
CA ILE A 112 12.60 23.29 -22.72
C ILE A 112 12.51 23.31 -24.26
N SER A 113 13.53 23.87 -24.92
CA SER A 113 13.59 24.00 -26.37
C SER A 113 14.02 22.69 -27.05
N SER A 114 14.88 21.91 -26.37
CA SER A 114 15.33 20.59 -26.84
C SER A 114 16.03 19.81 -25.73
N ILE A 115 15.92 18.48 -25.82
CA ILE A 115 16.76 17.53 -25.07
C ILE A 115 17.61 16.79 -26.12
N ALA A 116 18.93 16.92 -26.05
CA ALA A 116 19.84 16.34 -27.02
C ALA A 116 20.87 15.41 -26.34
N LYS A 117 21.06 14.21 -26.88
CA LYS A 117 22.24 13.40 -26.58
C LYS A 117 23.45 14.04 -27.23
N ASN A 118 24.42 14.47 -26.45
CA ASN A 118 25.69 14.91 -27.00
C ASN A 118 26.38 13.68 -27.62
N SER A 119 26.65 13.68 -28.93
CA SER A 119 27.07 12.49 -29.69
C SER A 119 28.48 11.97 -29.36
N GLY A 120 29.07 12.39 -28.23
CA GLY A 120 30.38 11.96 -27.74
C GLY A 120 30.51 11.88 -26.21
N ASN A 121 29.48 12.21 -25.42
CA ASN A 121 29.47 12.14 -23.96
C ASN A 121 28.30 11.29 -23.45
N THR A 122 28.43 10.72 -22.25
CA THR A 122 27.37 9.93 -21.59
C THR A 122 26.24 10.79 -20.99
N ALA A 123 26.37 12.12 -20.99
CA ALA A 123 25.38 13.04 -20.42
C ALA A 123 24.40 13.59 -21.48
N ASP A 124 23.14 13.76 -21.07
CA ASP A 124 22.10 14.42 -21.86
C ASP A 124 22.16 15.93 -21.62
N ILE A 125 22.03 16.73 -22.69
CA ILE A 125 21.99 18.19 -22.63
C ILE A 125 20.54 18.68 -22.71
N ILE A 126 20.12 19.46 -21.73
CA ILE A 126 18.84 20.19 -21.78
C ILE A 126 19.11 21.64 -22.16
N THR A 127 18.38 22.13 -23.16
CA THR A 127 18.45 23.52 -23.60
C THR A 127 17.13 24.25 -23.32
N PHE A 128 17.20 25.35 -22.58
CA PHE A 128 16.07 26.23 -22.27
C PHE A 128 15.91 27.32 -23.32
N THR A 129 14.67 27.74 -23.58
CA THR A 129 14.35 28.86 -24.50
C THR A 129 14.81 30.22 -24.00
N SER A 130 15.06 30.37 -22.70
CA SER A 130 15.59 31.57 -22.05
C SER A 130 16.73 31.21 -21.11
N ASN A 131 17.61 32.17 -20.82
CA ASN A 131 18.71 31.97 -19.90
C ASN A 131 18.20 31.60 -18.51
N GLN A 132 18.72 30.52 -17.93
CA GLN A 132 18.42 30.08 -16.58
C GLN A 132 19.66 30.16 -15.69
N THR A 133 19.46 30.31 -14.39
CA THR A 133 20.51 30.21 -13.38
C THR A 133 20.29 28.93 -12.60
N LEU A 134 20.96 27.86 -13.03
CA LEU A 134 20.97 26.56 -12.35
C LEU A 134 22.37 26.30 -11.77
N ASP A 135 22.41 25.81 -10.55
CA ASP A 135 23.60 25.46 -9.78
C ASP A 135 23.89 23.95 -9.92
N ASP A 136 25.14 23.55 -9.64
CA ASP A 136 25.51 22.14 -9.55
C ASP A 136 24.69 21.44 -8.48
N GLY A 137 24.09 20.28 -8.82
CA GLY A 137 23.23 19.53 -7.92
C GLY A 137 21.76 19.97 -7.89
N ASP A 138 21.37 20.99 -8.66
CA ASP A 138 19.95 21.32 -8.81
C ASP A 138 19.19 20.18 -9.50
N PHE A 139 17.97 19.90 -9.04
CA PHE A 139 17.11 18.91 -9.68
C PHE A 139 16.06 19.62 -10.56
N LEU A 140 15.84 19.10 -11.76
CA LEU A 140 14.86 19.60 -12.70
C LEU A 140 13.69 18.64 -12.82
N PHE A 141 12.46 19.15 -12.69
CA PHE A 141 11.24 18.36 -12.81
C PHE A 141 10.31 18.91 -13.89
N ASP A 142 9.50 18.02 -14.48
CA ASP A 142 8.37 18.39 -15.30
C ASP A 142 7.27 18.96 -14.40
N SER A 143 6.92 20.24 -14.59
CA SER A 143 5.89 20.92 -13.80
C SER A 143 4.48 20.29 -13.87
N THR A 144 4.18 19.50 -14.90
CA THR A 144 2.84 18.93 -15.11
C THR A 144 2.71 17.55 -14.48
N SER A 145 3.74 16.71 -14.63
CA SER A 145 3.75 15.35 -14.10
C SER A 145 4.48 15.21 -12.76
N GLY A 146 5.25 16.23 -12.37
CA GLY A 146 6.15 16.19 -11.23
C GLY A 146 7.39 15.31 -11.44
N HIS A 147 7.54 14.64 -12.58
CA HIS A 147 8.61 13.66 -12.81
C HIS A 147 10.00 14.33 -12.87
N LEU A 148 11.01 13.69 -12.27
CA LEU A 148 12.40 14.12 -12.35
C LEU A 148 12.89 13.98 -13.80
N ILE A 149 13.38 15.08 -14.36
CA ILE A 149 14.03 15.14 -15.66
C ILE A 149 15.52 14.78 -15.50
N GLY A 150 16.19 15.31 -14.46
CA GLY A 150 17.55 14.95 -14.07
C GLY A 150 18.21 15.98 -13.17
N THR A 151 19.46 15.69 -12.76
CA THR A 151 20.25 16.54 -11.84
C THR A 151 21.28 17.33 -12.63
N VAL A 152 21.33 18.65 -12.45
CA VAL A 152 22.28 19.54 -13.10
C VAL A 152 23.69 19.21 -12.63
N THR A 153 24.59 18.95 -13.57
CA THR A 153 26.02 18.82 -13.30
C THR A 153 26.82 19.85 -14.07
N THR A 154 27.80 20.45 -13.41
CA THR A 154 28.64 21.52 -13.95
C THR A 154 29.78 21.01 -14.83
N GLY A 155 29.74 19.74 -15.26
CA GLY A 155 30.93 19.05 -15.75
C GLY A 155 30.79 18.24 -17.03
N ALA A 156 30.92 18.91 -18.19
CA ALA A 156 31.81 18.47 -19.28
C ALA A 156 31.93 19.49 -20.43
N GLY A 157 33.01 20.28 -20.38
CA GLY A 157 33.82 20.61 -21.56
C GLY A 157 33.40 21.82 -22.41
N ASN A 158 34.30 22.64 -22.95
CA ASN A 158 35.75 22.67 -22.84
C ASN A 158 36.17 24.08 -23.31
N GLY A 159 36.69 24.90 -22.40
CA GLY A 159 37.14 26.25 -22.74
C GLY A 159 37.26 27.09 -21.48
N SER A 160 38.50 27.25 -21.02
CA SER A 160 38.85 28.11 -19.91
C SER A 160 38.17 29.48 -20.00
N ASN A 161 37.33 29.81 -19.01
CA ASN A 161 37.49 31.03 -18.23
C ASN A 161 36.38 31.15 -17.20
N SER A 162 36.80 31.29 -15.93
CA SER A 162 36.05 31.91 -14.85
C SER A 162 34.70 31.27 -14.51
N LEU A 163 34.75 30.25 -13.66
CA LEU A 163 33.62 29.76 -12.87
C LEU A 163 33.08 30.88 -11.97
N ASN A 164 32.19 31.72 -12.51
CA ASN A 164 31.19 32.41 -11.70
C ASN A 164 29.89 31.60 -11.82
N PRO A 165 29.51 30.80 -10.81
CA PRO A 165 28.31 29.96 -10.85
C PRO A 165 27.00 30.75 -11.09
N ALA A 166 27.01 32.08 -10.99
CA ALA A 166 25.84 32.93 -11.17
C ALA A 166 25.58 33.42 -12.61
N SER A 167 26.29 32.93 -13.62
CA SER A 167 26.10 33.43 -15.01
C SER A 167 24.95 32.68 -15.70
N PRO A 168 23.90 33.37 -16.18
CA PRO A 168 22.76 32.73 -16.84
C PRO A 168 23.21 31.94 -18.08
N LYS A 169 22.80 30.67 -18.20
CA LYS A 169 23.10 29.77 -19.33
C LYS A 169 21.81 29.23 -19.95
N THR A 170 21.86 28.87 -21.23
CA THR A 170 20.73 28.20 -21.90
C THR A 170 20.87 26.69 -21.95
N ALA A 171 22.06 26.13 -21.72
CA ALA A 171 22.32 24.69 -21.82
C ALA A 171 22.99 24.16 -20.55
N PHE A 172 22.50 23.02 -20.07
CA PHE A 172 22.99 22.33 -18.87
C PHE A 172 23.12 20.84 -19.15
N GLU A 173 24.14 20.21 -18.58
CA GLU A 173 24.30 18.76 -18.60
C GLU A 173 23.60 18.14 -17.40
N LEU A 174 22.91 17.03 -17.63
CA LEU A 174 22.23 16.30 -16.56
C LEU A 174 22.89 14.94 -16.29
N THR A 175 23.01 14.59 -15.01
CA THR A 175 23.21 13.21 -14.54
C THR A 175 21.89 12.63 -14.03
N ASP A 176 21.86 11.30 -13.90
CA ASP A 176 20.72 10.56 -13.33
C ASP A 176 19.39 10.75 -14.08
N PHE A 177 19.47 10.72 -15.42
CA PHE A 177 18.30 10.82 -16.29
C PHE A 177 17.40 9.58 -16.12
N ALA A 178 16.18 9.78 -15.59
CA ALA A 178 15.18 8.73 -15.54
C ALA A 178 14.70 8.41 -16.97
N ASN A 179 14.63 7.11 -17.31
CA ASN A 179 14.39 6.57 -18.65
C ASN A 179 13.18 7.19 -19.40
N PHE A 180 13.38 8.26 -20.17
CA PHE A 180 12.44 8.63 -21.22
C PHE A 180 12.63 7.69 -22.41
N THR A 181 11.68 6.78 -22.60
CA THR A 181 11.68 5.83 -23.73
C THR A 181 11.57 6.59 -25.05
N ARG A 182 12.64 6.57 -25.86
CA ARG A 182 12.63 7.08 -27.24
C ARG A 182 11.46 6.46 -28.01
N LYS A 183 10.50 7.27 -28.49
CA LYS A 183 9.74 6.88 -29.68
C LYS A 183 10.72 6.87 -30.86
N ASN A 184 10.83 5.74 -31.52
CA ASN A 184 11.83 5.47 -32.57
C ASN A 184 11.95 6.60 -33.62
N SER A 185 13.21 6.98 -33.90
CA SER A 185 13.73 7.61 -35.12
C SER A 185 13.15 8.93 -35.66
N GLY A 186 12.21 9.58 -34.98
CA GLY A 186 11.83 10.98 -35.26
C GLY A 186 12.43 11.90 -34.21
N GLY A 187 13.06 13.01 -34.60
CA GLY A 187 13.55 14.01 -33.64
C GLY A 187 12.49 14.37 -32.59
N PHE A 188 12.94 14.70 -31.38
CA PHE A 188 12.07 15.19 -30.31
C PHE A 188 11.37 16.49 -30.77
N THR A 189 10.15 16.40 -31.28
CA THR A 189 9.21 17.51 -31.24
C THR A 189 8.51 17.45 -29.90
N ALA A 190 8.99 18.23 -28.93
CA ALA A 190 8.20 18.55 -27.74
C ALA A 190 6.95 19.30 -28.24
N THR A 191 5.80 18.64 -28.30
CA THR A 191 4.58 19.20 -28.91
C THR A 191 3.96 20.31 -28.06
N ALA A 192 4.50 20.60 -26.88
CA ALA A 192 4.15 21.76 -26.06
C ALA A 192 5.34 22.16 -25.17
N PRO A 193 5.49 23.46 -24.83
CA PRO A 193 6.49 23.92 -23.88
C PRO A 193 6.26 23.25 -22.52
N GLN A 194 7.14 22.32 -22.13
CA GLN A 194 7.15 21.83 -20.75
C GLN A 194 7.78 22.91 -19.86
N ASN A 195 7.03 23.40 -18.87
CA ASN A 195 7.60 24.27 -17.86
C ASN A 195 8.45 23.38 -16.93
N ALA A 196 9.73 23.70 -16.79
CA ALA A 196 10.59 23.08 -15.79
C ALA A 196 10.61 23.94 -14.52
N VAL A 197 10.71 23.29 -13.36
CA VAL A 197 10.87 23.96 -12.07
C VAL A 197 12.25 23.62 -11.51
N LYS A 198 13.01 24.63 -11.07
CA LYS A 198 14.25 24.44 -10.30
C LYS A 198 13.90 24.32 -8.85
N TYR A 199 14.64 23.46 -8.16
CA TYR A 199 14.55 23.36 -6.73
C TYR A 199 15.92 23.18 -6.05
N LYS A 200 16.18 23.95 -4.98
CA LYS A 200 17.42 23.96 -4.20
C LYS A 200 17.24 23.23 -2.86
N PHE A 201 18.26 22.47 -2.46
CA PHE A 201 18.28 21.77 -1.17
C PHE A 201 19.10 22.55 -0.14
N THR A 202 18.50 22.96 0.98
CA THR A 202 19.23 23.46 2.14
C THR A 202 19.32 22.34 3.16
N VAL A 203 20.54 22.02 3.61
CA VAL A 203 20.79 20.82 4.43
C VAL A 203 20.08 20.94 5.78
N ILE A 204 19.09 20.09 6.02
CA ILE A 204 18.47 19.90 7.33
C ILE A 204 19.23 18.76 8.03
N ASP A 205 19.96 19.08 9.11
CA ASP A 205 20.49 18.04 10.00
C ASP A 205 19.37 17.65 10.96
N VAL A 206 18.83 16.45 10.77
CA VAL A 206 17.95 15.79 11.73
C VAL A 206 18.84 14.96 12.65
N ASP A 207 18.83 15.27 13.94
CA ASP A 207 19.54 14.50 14.95
C ASP A 207 18.53 13.75 15.83
N GLY A 208 18.87 12.50 16.17
CA GLY A 208 18.16 11.70 17.15
C GLY A 208 18.70 11.95 18.55
N ARG A 209 18.34 11.08 19.49
CA ARG A 209 18.75 11.22 20.90
C ARG A 209 20.28 11.25 21.09
N ASN A 210 20.79 12.12 21.97
CA ASN A 210 22.18 12.13 22.46
C ASN A 210 23.33 12.34 21.45
N ARG A 211 23.10 12.79 20.20
CA ARG A 211 24.15 12.99 19.14
C ARG A 211 24.96 11.73 18.76
N VAL A 212 24.76 10.61 19.44
CA VAL A 212 25.35 9.29 19.17
C VAL A 212 24.41 8.48 18.27
N ASP A 213 23.11 8.78 18.33
CA ASP A 213 22.09 8.15 17.52
C ASP A 213 22.21 8.60 16.05
N THR A 214 22.39 7.64 15.14
CA THR A 214 22.77 7.88 13.73
C THR A 214 21.60 8.33 12.84
N PHE A 215 20.72 9.20 13.34
CA PHE A 215 20.36 10.32 12.48
C PHE A 215 21.54 11.27 12.30
N ALA A 216 22.53 11.21 13.21
CA ALA A 216 23.75 11.99 13.27
C ALA A 216 24.43 12.08 11.90
N ARG A 217 24.14 13.21 11.26
CA ARG A 217 24.50 13.57 9.90
C ARG A 217 23.86 12.66 8.86
N VAL A 218 22.65 13.04 8.52
CA VAL A 218 22.23 13.09 7.12
C VAL A 218 23.17 14.04 6.33
N GLY A 219 24.43 13.63 6.16
CA GLY A 219 25.38 14.33 5.31
C GLY A 219 24.81 14.36 3.89
N ASN A 220 24.51 15.56 3.40
CA ASN A 220 23.88 15.81 2.09
C ASN A 220 22.37 15.50 1.99
N GLY A 221 21.56 15.71 3.03
CA GLY A 221 20.12 15.94 2.80
C GLY A 221 19.23 14.73 2.48
N ARG A 222 19.58 13.53 2.93
CA ARG A 222 18.81 12.28 2.76
C ARG A 222 17.90 11.94 3.96
N LEU A 223 16.68 12.46 3.97
CA LEU A 223 15.62 11.99 4.87
C LEU A 223 15.22 10.55 4.49
N HIS A 224 15.14 9.64 5.48
CA HIS A 224 14.58 8.30 5.24
C HIS A 224 13.08 8.32 5.53
N PRO A 225 12.18 8.12 4.54
CA PRO A 225 10.75 8.37 4.68
C PRO A 225 10.01 7.33 5.52
N LEU A 226 10.69 6.24 5.92
CA LEU A 226 10.15 5.26 6.86
C LEU A 226 10.62 5.47 8.30
N LYS A 227 11.65 6.28 8.54
CA LYS A 227 12.23 6.36 9.89
C LYS A 227 11.34 7.23 10.77
N CYS A 228 11.06 6.81 12.00
CA CYS A 228 10.30 7.55 13.01
C CYS A 228 10.77 7.20 14.43
N ALA A 229 10.47 8.08 15.39
CA ALA A 229 10.57 7.78 16.81
C ALA A 229 9.19 7.46 17.38
N ILE A 230 9.09 6.40 18.17
CA ILE A 230 7.87 6.05 18.90
C ILE A 230 8.10 6.43 20.36
N VAL A 231 7.31 7.39 20.84
CA VAL A 231 7.46 7.99 22.16
C VAL A 231 6.17 7.77 22.94
N PRO A 232 6.18 6.93 23.99
CA PRO A 232 5.02 6.75 24.83
C PRO A 232 4.80 7.99 25.72
N SER A 233 3.53 8.28 26.01
CA SER A 233 3.00 9.49 26.67
C SER A 233 3.67 9.89 27.99
N ASP A 234 4.36 8.97 28.66
CA ASP A 234 4.89 9.15 30.02
C ASP A 234 6.38 8.78 30.17
N THR A 235 7.12 8.62 29.07
CA THR A 235 8.49 8.07 29.14
C THR A 235 9.58 9.05 29.55
N GLY A 236 9.28 10.35 29.65
CA GLY A 236 10.35 11.35 29.76
C GLY A 236 11.29 11.23 28.57
N TYR A 237 10.74 11.08 27.37
CA TYR A 237 11.57 11.17 26.17
C TYR A 237 12.19 12.55 26.13
N GLY A 238 13.52 12.61 26.10
CA GLY A 238 14.24 13.83 26.41
C GLY A 238 14.65 14.03 27.88
N ASP A 239 14.52 13.04 28.79
CA ASP A 239 14.89 13.18 30.22
C ASP A 239 16.32 12.74 30.60
N ASP A 240 17.15 12.37 29.62
CA ASP A 240 18.56 12.08 29.91
C ASP A 240 19.30 13.40 30.09
N VAL A 241 20.06 13.55 31.17
CA VAL A 241 20.85 14.76 31.47
C VAL A 241 21.83 15.16 30.37
N ASN A 242 22.15 14.25 29.44
CA ASN A 242 22.99 14.49 28.27
C ASN A 242 22.19 14.69 26.97
N ASP A 243 20.87 14.59 27.04
CA ASP A 243 19.98 14.88 25.92
C ASP A 243 19.81 16.39 25.84
N TRP A 244 20.07 16.97 24.67
CA TRP A 244 19.89 18.41 24.46
C TRP A 244 18.42 18.82 24.70
N LEU A 245 17.48 17.90 24.45
CA LEU A 245 16.07 18.07 24.75
C LEU A 245 15.82 18.22 26.27
N TYR A 246 16.64 17.60 27.14
CA TYR A 246 16.52 17.71 28.59
C TYR A 246 17.00 19.06 29.14
N GLU A 247 18.14 19.54 28.65
CA GLU A 247 18.63 20.87 29.03
C GLU A 247 17.66 21.97 28.57
N TYR A 248 17.00 21.77 27.42
CA TYR A 248 15.97 22.67 26.91
C TYR A 248 14.64 22.53 27.68
N ALA A 249 14.16 21.30 27.91
CA ALA A 249 12.91 21.02 28.62
C ALA A 249 12.95 21.34 30.13
N ARG A 250 14.13 21.36 30.76
CA ARG A 250 14.27 21.82 32.17
C ARG A 250 13.79 23.26 32.38
N ASN A 251 13.78 24.08 31.33
CA ASN A 251 13.35 25.47 31.40
C ASN A 251 11.94 25.71 30.86
N VAL A 252 11.35 24.71 30.18
CA VAL A 252 10.02 24.85 29.57
C VAL A 252 9.29 23.51 29.63
N ALA A 253 8.15 23.47 30.32
CA ALA A 253 7.33 22.26 30.40
C ALA A 253 6.97 21.79 28.98
N PHE A 254 7.47 20.62 28.58
CA PHE A 254 7.02 19.97 27.35
C PHE A 254 5.52 19.69 27.50
N PRO A 255 4.63 20.31 26.70
CA PRO A 255 3.24 19.91 26.66
C PRO A 255 3.17 18.68 25.76
N ALA A 256 3.77 17.57 26.16
CA ALA A 256 3.41 16.30 25.56
C ALA A 256 1.93 16.12 25.90
N ASN A 257 1.04 16.28 24.91
CA ASN A 257 -0.32 15.83 25.12
C ASN A 257 -0.23 14.34 25.39
N ALA A 258 -0.99 13.85 26.36
CA ALA A 258 -0.95 12.44 26.75
C ALA A 258 -1.25 11.46 25.59
N ASN A 259 -1.61 11.94 24.40
CA ASN A 259 -1.99 11.14 23.23
C ASN A 259 -0.99 11.20 22.05
N ASP A 260 0.06 12.05 22.09
CA ASP A 260 1.06 12.14 21.01
C ASP A 260 2.03 10.94 21.10
N GLU A 261 2.10 10.12 20.05
CA GLU A 261 2.72 8.78 20.13
C GLU A 261 3.83 8.53 19.10
N ILE A 262 3.63 9.01 17.88
CA ILE A 262 4.62 8.92 16.81
C ILE A 262 5.22 10.29 16.60
N TYR A 263 6.53 10.36 16.64
CA TYR A 263 7.32 11.53 16.32
C TYR A 263 8.04 11.27 15.00
N LEU A 264 7.69 12.03 13.97
CA LEU A 264 8.41 11.94 12.70
C LEU A 264 9.73 12.75 12.82
N PRO A 265 10.82 12.29 12.18
CA PRO A 265 12.15 12.82 12.40
C PRO A 265 12.29 14.18 11.72
N PHE A 266 11.90 15.23 12.44
CA PHE A 266 12.16 16.62 12.10
C PHE A 266 12.72 17.31 13.34
N VAL A 267 14.04 17.25 13.47
CA VAL A 267 14.81 18.13 14.36
C VAL A 267 15.73 18.90 13.43
N ASN A 268 16.00 20.18 13.71
CA ASN A 268 16.99 20.96 12.97
C ASN A 268 18.05 21.43 13.96
N ASP A 269 19.24 20.83 13.92
CA ASP A 269 20.29 21.10 14.91
C ASP A 269 21.53 21.82 14.33
N LYS A 270 21.42 22.41 13.12
CA LYS A 270 22.61 22.82 12.36
C LYS A 270 23.44 23.99 12.86
N PHE A 271 23.11 24.66 13.96
CA PHE A 271 23.80 25.90 14.31
C PHE A 271 24.54 25.80 15.64
N SER A 272 25.64 25.05 15.66
CA SER A 272 26.59 25.15 16.79
C SER A 272 27.28 26.52 16.90
N ASP A 273 27.10 27.42 15.93
CA ASP A 273 27.59 28.81 15.95
C ASP A 273 26.47 29.79 15.53
N PHE A 274 25.67 30.22 16.51
CA PHE A 274 24.37 30.90 16.35
C PHE A 274 24.42 32.38 15.88
N ALA A 275 25.59 32.93 15.60
CA ALA A 275 25.75 34.35 15.25
C ALA A 275 25.54 34.66 13.76
N GLN A 276 25.33 33.65 12.89
CA GLN A 276 25.33 33.81 11.43
C GLN A 276 24.06 33.34 10.70
N ILE A 277 22.91 33.28 11.35
CA ILE A 277 21.65 32.96 10.63
C ILE A 277 21.13 34.24 9.94
N ASP A 278 21.23 34.29 8.61
CA ASP A 278 20.61 35.34 7.80
C ASP A 278 19.12 35.02 7.55
N ALA A 279 18.31 36.04 7.28
CA ALA A 279 16.85 35.90 7.14
C ALA A 279 16.42 34.96 5.99
N ALA A 280 17.30 34.71 5.03
CA ALA A 280 17.08 33.78 3.91
C ALA A 280 17.09 32.30 4.33
N ASP A 281 17.81 31.93 5.40
CA ASP A 281 17.84 30.54 5.88
C ASP A 281 16.56 30.19 6.66
N LEU A 282 15.86 31.20 7.19
CA LEU A 282 14.58 31.02 7.89
C LEU A 282 13.40 30.79 6.94
N THR A 283 13.49 31.23 5.68
CA THR A 283 12.43 30.99 4.68
C THR A 283 12.34 29.55 4.21
N ASP A 284 13.44 28.78 4.27
CA ASP A 284 13.45 27.35 3.91
C ASP A 284 12.76 26.49 4.98
N LEU A 285 12.90 26.85 6.26
CA LEU A 285 12.20 26.20 7.39
C LEU A 285 10.68 26.45 7.34
N PHE A 286 10.28 27.59 6.76
CA PHE A 286 8.89 27.96 6.51
C PHE A 286 8.19 27.01 5.54
N PHE A 287 8.94 26.28 4.71
CA PHE A 287 8.35 25.41 3.69
C PHE A 287 7.75 24.13 4.28
N PHE A 288 8.47 23.45 5.17
CA PHE A 288 7.96 22.24 5.84
C PHE A 288 6.83 22.55 6.83
N THR A 289 6.96 23.67 7.54
CA THR A 289 5.93 24.15 8.46
C THR A 289 4.68 24.67 7.76
N ASN A 290 4.70 24.89 6.44
CA ASN A 290 3.52 25.16 5.61
C ASN A 290 3.05 23.93 4.81
N LEU A 291 3.95 22.99 4.50
CA LEU A 291 3.60 21.75 3.81
C LEU A 291 2.74 20.85 4.69
N PHE A 292 3.09 20.67 5.96
CA PHE A 292 2.36 19.78 6.85
C PHE A 292 0.98 20.31 7.27
N PRO A 293 0.76 21.61 7.50
CA PRO A 293 -0.60 22.14 7.64
C PRO A 293 -1.45 22.02 6.37
N HIS A 294 -0.84 21.94 5.19
CA HIS A 294 -1.54 21.68 3.92
C HIS A 294 -1.75 20.19 3.63
N LEU A 295 -0.88 19.32 4.16
CA LEU A 295 -1.15 17.91 4.41
C LEU A 295 -2.09 17.82 5.61
N ASN A 296 -3.32 18.33 5.43
CA ASN A 296 -4.40 18.45 6.42
C ASN A 296 -4.32 17.39 7.54
N ASN A 297 -4.65 17.78 8.77
CA ASN A 297 -4.71 16.96 10.00
C ASN A 297 -5.44 15.59 9.89
N THR A 298 -5.99 15.28 8.73
CA THR A 298 -6.86 14.16 8.42
C THR A 298 -6.29 13.14 7.43
N LEU A 299 -5.12 13.36 6.82
CA LEU A 299 -4.55 12.40 5.86
C LEU A 299 -4.29 11.01 6.47
N TYR A 300 -3.85 10.98 7.72
CA TYR A 300 -3.60 9.75 8.47
C TYR A 300 -4.85 9.23 9.17
N TYR A 301 -5.96 9.97 9.13
CA TYR A 301 -7.17 9.62 9.87
C TYR A 301 -7.71 8.26 9.42
N GLY A 302 -7.85 7.34 10.36
CA GLY A 302 -8.31 5.98 10.08
C GLY A 302 -7.22 4.99 9.67
N MET A 303 -5.97 5.44 9.46
CA MET A 303 -4.85 4.55 9.17
C MET A 303 -4.34 3.84 10.43
N LEU A 304 -3.53 2.81 10.24
CA LEU A 304 -2.73 2.17 11.30
C LEU A 304 -1.24 2.36 11.03
N GLY A 305 -0.48 2.88 11.99
CA GLY A 305 0.98 2.85 11.96
C GLY A 305 1.48 1.46 12.34
N VAL A 306 2.46 0.96 11.60
CA VAL A 306 3.09 -0.36 11.83
C VAL A 306 4.60 -0.21 11.83
N SER A 307 5.21 -0.48 12.98
CA SER A 307 6.65 -0.58 13.12
C SER A 307 7.12 -1.85 12.38
N LEU A 308 8.07 -1.73 11.46
CA LEU A 308 8.72 -2.85 10.79
C LEU A 308 9.89 -3.35 11.65
N ASP A 309 10.04 -4.67 11.74
CA ASP A 309 11.07 -5.35 12.55
C ASP A 309 12.48 -5.24 11.89
N ARG A 310 13.52 -5.40 12.71
CA ARG A 310 14.94 -5.68 12.36
C ARG A 310 15.88 -4.54 12.00
N PHE A 311 15.48 -3.29 12.18
CA PHE A 311 16.50 -2.28 12.36
C PHE A 311 16.86 -2.32 13.84
N SER A 312 18.13 -2.66 14.14
CA SER A 312 18.70 -2.29 15.43
C SER A 312 18.28 -0.86 15.65
N ILE A 313 17.53 -0.59 16.73
CA ILE A 313 17.37 0.78 17.22
C ILE A 313 18.79 1.32 17.22
N GLU A 314 19.05 2.33 16.41
CA GLU A 314 20.36 2.95 16.33
C GLU A 314 20.76 3.39 17.75
N ASP A 315 22.04 3.26 18.10
CA ASP A 315 22.64 3.13 19.44
C ASP A 315 22.08 4.05 20.58
N GLY A 316 20.82 3.87 20.96
CA GLY A 316 20.08 4.74 21.89
C GLY A 316 18.89 4.09 22.59
N GLY A 317 18.37 2.95 22.12
CA GLY A 317 17.34 2.18 22.82
C GLY A 317 17.71 0.72 23.02
N ALA A 318 17.68 0.27 24.29
CA ALA A 318 18.11 -1.07 24.70
C ALA A 318 17.11 -2.21 24.37
N SER A 319 16.19 -2.05 23.41
CA SER A 319 15.18 -3.07 23.11
C SER A 319 14.91 -3.21 21.63
N GLN A 320 15.17 -4.39 21.08
CA GLN A 320 14.77 -4.72 19.73
C GLN A 320 13.24 -4.72 19.64
N VAL A 321 12.67 -3.99 18.68
CA VAL A 321 11.28 -4.19 18.29
C VAL A 321 11.21 -5.51 17.53
N GLU A 322 11.13 -6.62 18.27
CA GLU A 322 11.18 -7.98 17.71
C GLU A 322 9.90 -8.38 16.95
N VAL A 323 8.90 -7.51 16.89
CA VAL A 323 7.59 -7.82 16.29
C VAL A 323 7.04 -6.58 15.64
N GLY A 324 6.37 -6.75 14.49
CA GLY A 324 5.61 -5.67 13.88
C GLY A 324 4.52 -5.17 14.83
N ALA A 325 4.82 -4.13 15.62
CA ALA A 325 3.88 -3.51 16.52
C ALA A 325 2.99 -2.57 15.71
N THR A 326 1.70 -2.55 16.01
CA THR A 326 0.72 -1.70 15.35
C THR A 326 0.17 -0.68 16.34
N THR A 327 0.01 0.57 15.91
CA THR A 327 -0.70 1.59 16.70
C THR A 327 -2.18 1.27 16.82
N GLY A 328 -2.88 2.02 17.67
CA GLY A 328 -4.31 2.26 17.48
C GLY A 328 -4.62 2.96 16.14
N VAL A 329 -5.89 3.27 15.93
CA VAL A 329 -6.31 4.08 14.77
C VAL A 329 -5.72 5.48 14.90
N LEU A 330 -5.04 5.96 13.86
CA LEU A 330 -4.50 7.32 13.86
C LEU A 330 -5.64 8.32 13.72
N LYS A 331 -5.64 9.34 14.59
CA LYS A 331 -6.78 10.26 14.79
C LYS A 331 -6.50 11.69 14.39
N ASN A 332 -5.26 12.10 14.49
CA ASN A 332 -4.90 13.49 14.34
C ASN A 332 -3.40 13.58 14.09
N THR A 333 -3.01 14.69 13.48
CA THR A 333 -1.62 15.08 13.43
C THR A 333 -1.52 16.45 14.06
N ASN A 334 -0.60 16.62 15.01
CA ASN A 334 -0.34 17.92 15.58
C ASN A 334 1.00 18.45 15.08
N THR A 335 1.06 19.77 14.96
CA THR A 335 2.34 20.47 14.90
C THR A 335 2.54 21.12 16.26
N VAL A 336 3.47 20.58 17.05
CA VAL A 336 3.83 21.17 18.34
C VAL A 336 4.90 22.22 18.08
N GLU A 337 4.51 23.50 18.16
CA GLU A 337 5.43 24.64 18.05
C GLU A 337 5.89 25.07 19.46
N HIS A 338 7.19 25.02 19.70
CA HIS A 338 7.76 25.49 20.96
C HIS A 338 8.14 26.97 20.87
N VAL A 339 7.78 27.79 21.86
CA VAL A 339 8.22 29.19 21.94
C VAL A 339 8.96 29.37 23.26
N ASP A 340 10.24 29.71 23.18
CA ASP A 340 11.08 29.93 24.37
C ASP A 340 10.46 30.97 25.31
N GLY A 341 10.16 30.54 26.55
CA GLY A 341 9.53 31.36 27.57
C GLY A 341 10.43 32.40 28.25
N THR A 342 11.68 32.56 27.80
CA THR A 342 12.59 33.56 28.38
C THR A 342 12.39 34.90 27.68
N GLY A 343 11.64 35.80 28.31
CA GLY A 343 11.33 37.17 27.82
C GLY A 343 12.55 38.11 27.64
N THR A 344 13.74 37.57 27.42
CA THR A 344 15.00 38.28 27.22
C THR A 344 15.45 38.14 25.77
N SER A 345 14.99 39.03 24.89
CA SER A 345 15.59 39.55 23.63
C SER A 345 16.49 38.65 22.75
N MET A 346 16.46 37.33 22.91
CA MET A 346 16.97 36.35 21.98
C MET A 346 15.83 35.98 21.06
N LYS A 347 16.12 35.93 19.76
CA LYS A 347 15.12 35.67 18.74
C LYS A 347 14.39 34.36 19.07
N PRO A 348 13.04 34.32 19.01
CA PRO A 348 12.28 33.12 19.33
C PRO A 348 12.69 32.01 18.36
N PHE A 349 13.26 30.93 18.89
CA PHE A 349 13.45 29.70 18.13
C PHE A 349 12.18 28.87 18.27
N SER A 350 11.60 28.46 17.15
CA SER A 350 10.49 27.52 17.13
C SER A 350 10.96 26.17 16.60
N THR A 351 11.18 25.20 17.49
CA THR A 351 11.19 23.80 17.07
C THR A 351 9.74 23.41 16.79
N LYS A 352 9.47 22.87 15.60
CA LYS A 352 8.15 22.32 15.25
C LYS A 352 8.29 20.81 15.11
N HIS A 353 7.60 20.07 15.97
CA HIS A 353 7.51 18.62 15.87
C HIS A 353 6.21 18.24 15.17
N PHE A 354 6.29 17.29 14.25
CA PHE A 354 5.11 16.64 13.69
C PHE A 354 4.83 15.38 14.50
N THR A 355 3.73 15.39 15.23
CA THR A 355 3.27 14.25 16.01
C THR A 355 2.03 13.67 15.37
N ILE A 356 1.89 12.35 15.47
CA ILE A 356 0.66 11.64 15.11
C ILE A 356 0.06 11.06 16.37
N GLU A 357 -1.21 11.39 16.62
CA GLU A 357 -2.01 10.86 17.72
C GLU A 357 -2.74 9.60 17.28
N SER A 358 -2.87 8.62 18.19
CA SER A 358 -3.69 7.43 17.97
C SER A 358 -4.73 7.22 19.06
N ASP A 359 -5.76 6.41 18.78
CA ASP A 359 -6.79 5.97 19.74
C ASP A 359 -6.22 5.31 21.00
N THR A 360 -5.15 4.54 20.82
CA THR A 360 -4.53 3.75 21.86
C THR A 360 -3.04 3.64 21.58
N HIS A 361 -2.23 4.04 22.55
CA HIS A 361 -0.78 3.90 22.49
C HIS A 361 -0.33 2.48 22.11
N PHE A 362 0.85 2.37 21.52
CA PHE A 362 1.59 1.15 21.28
C PHE A 362 1.64 0.40 22.60
N LYS A 363 0.96 -0.75 22.64
CA LYS A 363 0.45 -1.35 23.88
C LYS A 363 1.52 -1.98 24.77
N GLU A 364 2.80 -1.75 24.51
CA GLU A 364 3.90 -2.50 25.11
C GLU A 364 5.07 -1.65 25.62
N PHE A 365 5.05 -0.32 25.47
CA PHE A 365 6.09 0.50 26.08
C PHE A 365 5.74 0.83 27.54
N LYS A 366 6.56 0.32 28.47
CA LYS A 366 6.36 0.55 29.91
C LYS A 366 6.52 2.03 30.26
N ASN A 367 5.59 2.57 31.06
CA ASN A 367 5.71 3.88 31.68
C ASN A 367 6.87 3.86 32.73
N ARG A 368 7.68 4.92 32.78
CA ARG A 368 8.79 5.11 33.73
C ARG A 368 8.34 5.07 35.20
N PHE A 369 7.07 5.34 35.47
CA PHE A 369 6.49 5.49 36.80
C PHE A 369 5.69 4.27 37.31
N ASP A 370 5.65 3.17 36.56
CA ASP A 370 5.00 1.95 37.08
C ASP A 370 5.86 1.41 38.24
N ASP A 371 5.30 1.27 39.45
CA ASP A 371 6.06 0.94 40.67
C ASP A 371 6.82 -0.41 40.58
N GLU A 372 6.35 -1.34 39.75
CA GLU A 372 7.07 -2.59 39.43
C GLU A 372 8.32 -2.35 38.57
N ALA A 373 8.44 -1.20 37.90
CA ALA A 373 9.65 -0.74 37.23
C ALA A 373 10.64 -0.05 38.19
N LEU A 374 10.21 0.36 39.40
CA LEU A 374 11.00 1.14 40.36
C LEU A 374 11.68 0.30 41.46
N ILE A 375 11.35 -0.99 41.63
CA ILE A 375 11.82 -1.78 42.79
C ILE A 375 13.20 -2.46 42.54
N GLY A 376 13.83 -2.27 41.38
CA GLY A 376 15.21 -2.72 41.14
C GLY A 376 16.18 -1.56 41.30
N SER A 377 17.02 -1.59 42.34
CA SER A 377 18.08 -0.60 42.61
C SER A 377 19.20 -0.53 41.54
N ASP A 378 19.07 -1.26 40.43
CA ASP A 378 20.01 -1.28 39.32
C ASP A 378 19.43 -0.52 38.12
N PHE A 379 19.76 0.77 38.05
CA PHE A 379 19.63 1.58 36.83
C PHE A 379 20.54 1.12 35.68
N THR A 380 21.30 0.03 35.85
CA THR A 380 22.43 -0.33 34.99
C THR A 380 22.17 -1.41 33.95
N THR A 381 21.02 -2.08 33.90
CA THR A 381 20.78 -3.12 32.89
C THR A 381 19.32 -3.23 32.45
N SER A 382 19.10 -2.91 31.17
CA SER A 382 18.06 -3.47 30.28
C SER A 382 16.58 -3.30 30.70
N LYS A 383 15.99 -2.14 30.42
CA LYS A 383 14.51 -2.00 30.33
C LYS A 383 14.13 -1.34 29.00
N PRO A 384 12.94 -1.62 28.45
CA PRO A 384 12.54 -1.15 27.12
C PRO A 384 12.32 0.35 27.10
N TYR A 385 13.20 1.05 26.39
CA TYR A 385 13.13 2.49 26.13
C TYR A 385 12.22 2.79 24.93
N ALA A 386 11.90 4.07 24.72
CA ALA A 386 11.30 4.57 23.48
C ALA A 386 12.03 3.99 22.25
N VAL A 387 11.29 3.71 21.18
CA VAL A 387 11.87 3.14 19.96
C VAL A 387 12.27 4.28 19.06
N ASP A 388 13.49 4.74 19.25
CA ASP A 388 14.10 5.69 18.32
C ASP A 388 14.51 4.98 17.03
N GLY A 389 14.37 5.64 15.88
CA GLY A 389 14.77 5.08 14.59
C GLY A 389 14.01 3.83 14.13
N SER A 390 12.77 3.61 14.60
CA SER A 390 11.89 2.58 14.01
C SER A 390 11.63 2.88 12.54
N TYR A 391 11.53 1.84 11.71
CA TYR A 391 11.05 1.98 10.34
C TYR A 391 9.56 1.68 10.35
N MET A 392 8.72 2.69 10.19
CA MET A 392 7.29 2.55 10.25
C MET A 392 6.65 2.73 8.88
N VAL A 393 5.64 1.90 8.63
CA VAL A 393 4.71 2.07 7.51
C VAL A 393 3.31 2.34 8.00
N PHE A 394 2.45 2.85 7.14
CA PHE A 394 1.06 3.16 7.42
C PHE A 394 0.16 2.29 6.54
N LYS A 395 -0.81 1.64 7.16
CA LYS A 395 -1.85 0.86 6.48
C LYS A 395 -3.08 1.74 6.29
N PRO A 396 -3.49 2.03 5.04
CA PRO A 396 -4.75 2.72 4.79
C PRO A 396 -5.94 1.82 5.12
N ARG A 397 -7.05 2.44 5.46
CA ARG A 397 -8.36 1.79 5.52
C ARG A 397 -9.35 2.57 4.68
N LEU A 398 -10.03 1.88 3.78
CA LEU A 398 -11.17 2.46 3.10
C LEU A 398 -12.40 2.30 3.99
N CYS A 399 -12.87 3.38 4.57
CA CYS A 399 -14.07 3.40 5.41
C CYS A 399 -15.28 3.87 4.60
N ILE A 400 -16.40 3.19 4.76
CA ILE A 400 -17.69 3.53 4.17
C ILE A 400 -18.60 4.00 5.31
N PRO A 401 -18.60 5.31 5.63
CA PRO A 401 -19.37 5.80 6.76
C PRO A 401 -20.88 5.67 6.49
N SER A 402 -21.62 5.46 7.58
CA SER A 402 -23.07 5.68 7.60
C SER A 402 -23.41 6.58 8.77
N TYR A 403 -24.44 7.40 8.60
CA TYR A 403 -24.91 8.34 9.62
C TYR A 403 -26.30 7.93 10.03
N THR A 404 -26.53 7.76 11.33
CA THR A 404 -27.86 7.47 11.85
C THR A 404 -28.31 8.65 12.69
N GLN A 405 -29.50 9.19 12.40
CA GLN A 405 -30.07 10.27 13.20
C GLN A 405 -31.61 10.21 13.25
N ASN A 406 -32.17 10.77 14.32
CA ASN A 406 -33.61 10.91 14.45
C ASN A 406 -34.12 11.93 13.43
N CYS A 407 -35.08 11.52 12.62
CA CYS A 407 -35.64 12.34 11.55
C CYS A 407 -37.17 12.34 11.64
N THR A 408 -37.77 13.51 11.45
CA THR A 408 -39.22 13.67 11.37
C THR A 408 -39.66 13.66 9.91
N LYS A 409 -40.42 12.64 9.53
CA LYS A 409 -41.03 12.52 8.19
C LYS A 409 -42.31 13.34 8.12
N GLN A 410 -42.71 13.75 6.92
CA GLN A 410 -43.95 14.51 6.69
C GLN A 410 -44.92 13.83 5.71
N GLY A 411 -44.76 12.53 5.44
CA GLY A 411 -45.55 11.81 4.43
C GLY A 411 -45.37 12.33 3.00
N ASN A 412 -44.30 13.09 2.77
CA ASN A 412 -43.92 13.70 1.50
C ASN A 412 -42.40 13.57 1.31
N THR A 413 -41.83 14.26 0.32
CA THR A 413 -40.39 14.24 0.04
C THR A 413 -39.56 15.09 1.02
N THR A 414 -40.17 15.86 1.91
CA THR A 414 -39.45 16.68 2.89
C THR A 414 -39.17 15.86 4.14
N LEU A 415 -37.90 15.81 4.53
CA LEU A 415 -37.43 15.13 5.73
C LEU A 415 -36.71 16.13 6.62
N THR A 416 -37.20 16.29 7.85
CA THR A 416 -36.50 17.07 8.87
C THR A 416 -35.49 16.18 9.57
N VAL A 417 -34.23 16.57 9.54
CA VAL A 417 -33.10 15.85 10.13
C VAL A 417 -32.51 16.62 11.30
N ALA A 418 -31.81 15.94 12.21
CA ALA A 418 -31.18 16.59 13.36
C ALA A 418 -30.02 17.52 12.92
N ASP A 419 -29.21 17.05 11.96
CA ASP A 419 -28.10 17.79 11.37
C ASP A 419 -27.93 17.37 9.90
N SER A 420 -28.02 18.34 8.98
CA SER A 420 -27.76 18.11 7.55
C SER A 420 -26.32 18.43 7.13
N SER A 421 -25.46 18.93 8.03
CA SER A 421 -24.08 19.30 7.70
C SER A 421 -23.20 18.08 7.38
N VAL A 422 -23.63 16.90 7.85
CA VAL A 422 -23.00 15.60 7.57
C VAL A 422 -23.67 14.84 6.42
N LEU A 423 -24.73 15.41 5.83
CA LEU A 423 -25.46 14.79 4.73
C LEU A 423 -25.07 15.41 3.39
N SER A 424 -25.27 14.68 2.31
CA SER A 424 -25.04 15.18 0.95
C SER A 424 -26.16 14.71 0.02
N SER A 425 -26.40 15.48 -1.04
CA SER A 425 -27.26 15.02 -2.14
C SER A 425 -26.69 13.71 -2.71
N GLY A 426 -27.57 12.80 -3.11
CA GLY A 426 -27.23 11.44 -3.51
C GLY A 426 -27.51 10.45 -2.39
N MET A 427 -27.12 10.72 -1.13
CA MET A 427 -27.11 9.73 -0.04
C MET A 427 -28.39 8.88 0.04
N VAL A 428 -28.22 7.56 0.10
CA VAL A 428 -29.32 6.60 0.29
C VAL A 428 -29.86 6.73 1.72
N VAL A 429 -31.18 6.86 1.83
CA VAL A 429 -31.89 6.94 3.10
C VAL A 429 -32.63 5.63 3.34
N ALA A 430 -32.39 5.02 4.50
CA ALA A 430 -33.02 3.77 4.91
C ALA A 430 -33.61 3.88 6.33
N GLY A 431 -34.74 3.22 6.54
CA GLY A 431 -35.40 3.13 7.84
C GLY A 431 -36.90 2.95 7.72
N THR A 432 -37.58 2.81 8.85
CA THR A 432 -39.05 2.68 8.89
C THR A 432 -39.70 3.86 8.16
N GLY A 433 -40.65 3.58 7.28
CA GLY A 433 -41.39 4.61 6.55
C GLY A 433 -40.64 5.25 5.37
N ILE A 434 -39.46 4.75 5.01
CA ILE A 434 -38.70 5.18 3.83
C ILE A 434 -38.70 4.05 2.78
N PRO A 435 -39.19 4.27 1.55
CA PRO A 435 -39.11 3.27 0.48
C PRO A 435 -37.67 2.84 0.17
N THR A 436 -37.46 1.56 -0.17
CA THR A 436 -36.14 1.04 -0.53
C THR A 436 -35.53 1.80 -1.71
N GLY A 437 -34.28 2.23 -1.56
CA GLY A 437 -33.55 2.97 -2.61
C GLY A 437 -33.85 4.48 -2.66
N THR A 438 -34.59 5.02 -1.69
CA THR A 438 -34.82 6.48 -1.59
C THR A 438 -33.50 7.21 -1.36
N LYS A 439 -33.28 8.32 -2.08
CA LYS A 439 -32.06 9.14 -2.01
C LYS A 439 -32.36 10.57 -1.57
N ILE A 440 -31.35 11.28 -1.05
CA ILE A 440 -31.42 12.73 -0.87
C ILE A 440 -31.31 13.40 -2.25
N SER A 441 -32.38 14.03 -2.73
CA SER A 441 -32.39 14.82 -3.95
C SER A 441 -31.75 16.21 -3.77
N SER A 442 -31.88 16.83 -2.60
CA SER A 442 -31.24 18.12 -2.29
C SER A 442 -31.26 18.42 -0.79
N ILE A 443 -30.40 19.34 -0.35
CA ILE A 443 -30.38 19.86 1.03
C ILE A 443 -30.78 21.33 0.97
N THR A 444 -31.85 21.69 1.69
CA THR A 444 -32.43 23.04 1.60
C THR A 444 -31.95 23.98 2.70
N ASN A 445 -31.60 23.44 3.87
CA ASN A 445 -31.03 24.14 5.02
C ASN A 445 -30.41 23.12 5.99
N THR A 446 -29.89 23.59 7.12
CA THR A 446 -29.15 22.80 8.14
C THR A 446 -29.94 21.66 8.80
N THR A 447 -31.27 21.60 8.64
CA THR A 447 -32.13 20.57 9.26
C THR A 447 -33.17 20.00 8.31
N THR A 448 -33.10 20.32 7.00
CA THR A 448 -34.13 19.92 6.04
C THR A 448 -33.51 19.40 4.75
N VAL A 449 -33.78 18.13 4.46
CA VAL A 449 -33.41 17.48 3.20
C VAL A 449 -34.65 17.12 2.40
N VAL A 450 -34.51 17.07 1.08
CA VAL A 450 -35.56 16.64 0.14
C VAL A 450 -35.16 15.28 -0.41
N LEU A 451 -36.04 14.30 -0.26
CA LEU A 451 -35.93 12.95 -0.79
C LEU A 451 -36.39 12.90 -2.25
N ASP A 452 -35.83 12.01 -3.06
CA ASP A 452 -36.31 11.74 -4.42
C ASP A 452 -37.65 10.98 -4.45
N THR A 453 -37.96 10.28 -3.35
CA THR A 453 -39.17 9.49 -3.15
C THR A 453 -39.80 9.87 -1.82
N ALA A 454 -41.13 10.08 -1.81
CA ALA A 454 -41.84 10.49 -0.59
C ALA A 454 -41.80 9.40 0.50
N ALA A 455 -41.62 9.83 1.75
CA ALA A 455 -41.79 8.95 2.91
C ALA A 455 -43.25 8.44 3.00
N THR A 456 -43.45 7.20 3.46
CA THR A 456 -44.78 6.56 3.52
C THR A 456 -45.59 6.90 4.76
N ASP A 457 -45.00 7.60 5.73
CA ASP A 457 -45.65 8.04 6.97
C ASP A 457 -45.11 9.41 7.43
N SER A 458 -45.57 9.89 8.58
CA SER A 458 -45.13 11.17 9.18
C SER A 458 -44.56 11.01 10.59
N ASN A 459 -43.97 9.85 10.89
CA ASN A 459 -43.42 9.57 12.21
C ASN A 459 -42.01 10.16 12.38
N THR A 460 -41.55 10.25 13.62
CA THR A 460 -40.13 10.50 13.92
C THR A 460 -39.46 9.16 14.19
N ASP A 461 -38.46 8.83 13.39
CA ASP A 461 -37.73 7.56 13.47
C ASP A 461 -36.24 7.80 13.32
N SER A 462 -35.45 6.85 13.81
CA SER A 462 -34.02 6.80 13.55
C SER A 462 -33.79 6.30 12.12
N LEU A 463 -33.32 7.18 11.23
CA LEU A 463 -33.02 6.86 9.84
C LEU A 463 -31.52 6.78 9.64
N THR A 464 -31.09 5.89 8.75
CA THR A 464 -29.70 5.71 8.35
C THR A 464 -29.48 6.31 6.97
N PHE A 465 -28.45 7.13 6.86
CA PHE A 465 -27.98 7.79 5.66
C PHE A 465 -26.64 7.18 5.30
N THR A 466 -26.54 6.60 4.12
CA THR A 466 -25.28 6.06 3.61
C THR A 466 -24.89 6.87 2.39
N TYR A 467 -23.60 7.14 2.21
CA TYR A 467 -23.13 7.63 0.91
C TYR A 467 -23.69 6.73 -0.18
N ASP A 468 -24.28 7.40 -1.17
CA ASP A 468 -24.83 6.72 -2.32
C ASP A 468 -23.66 6.11 -3.06
N VAL A 469 -23.55 4.81 -2.86
CA VAL A 469 -23.13 3.94 -3.93
C VAL A 469 -24.13 4.24 -5.02
N ASP A 470 -23.78 5.07 -5.98
CA ASP A 470 -24.54 5.11 -7.21
C ASP A 470 -24.33 3.72 -7.82
N GLU A 471 -25.15 2.76 -7.35
CA GLU A 471 -25.29 1.45 -7.94
C GLU A 471 -26.07 1.66 -9.23
N THR A 472 -25.54 2.52 -10.11
CA THR A 472 -25.61 2.30 -11.53
C THR A 472 -24.86 1.00 -11.77
N SER A 473 -25.56 -0.11 -11.48
CA SER A 473 -25.20 -1.44 -11.90
C SER A 473 -25.19 -1.43 -13.42
N SER A 474 -24.09 -0.97 -13.99
CA SER A 474 -23.89 -1.07 -15.42
C SER A 474 -23.57 -2.54 -15.67
N LYS A 475 -24.45 -3.20 -16.43
CA LYS A 475 -24.17 -4.56 -16.90
C LYS A 475 -22.98 -4.46 -17.85
N SER A 476 -21.79 -4.77 -17.35
CA SER A 476 -20.64 -5.02 -18.20
C SER A 476 -20.79 -6.41 -18.82
N SER A 477 -20.05 -6.68 -19.90
CA SER A 477 -19.91 -8.05 -20.42
C SER A 477 -19.35 -9.03 -19.39
N ASN A 478 -18.75 -8.52 -18.31
CA ASN A 478 -18.06 -9.27 -17.26
C ASN A 478 -18.88 -9.34 -15.95
N GLY A 479 -20.13 -8.88 -15.93
CA GLY A 479 -20.98 -8.86 -14.74
C GLY A 479 -21.41 -7.45 -14.33
N THR A 480 -22.07 -7.36 -13.18
CA THR A 480 -22.44 -6.09 -12.55
C THR A 480 -21.20 -5.45 -11.93
N VAL A 481 -20.99 -4.16 -12.19
CA VAL A 481 -19.99 -3.34 -11.48
C VAL A 481 -20.70 -2.28 -10.64
N TYR A 482 -20.00 -1.80 -9.62
CA TYR A 482 -20.52 -0.86 -8.62
C TYR A 482 -19.64 0.37 -8.58
N GLU A 483 -20.22 1.56 -8.65
CA GLU A 483 -19.48 2.83 -8.71
C GLU A 483 -19.70 3.63 -7.41
N TYR A 484 -18.63 4.25 -6.91
CA TYR A 484 -18.60 4.99 -5.64
C TYR A 484 -17.91 6.33 -5.86
N ASP A 485 -18.63 7.43 -5.68
CA ASP A 485 -18.05 8.77 -5.69
C ASP A 485 -17.77 9.23 -4.25
N PHE A 486 -16.50 9.44 -3.94
CA PHE A 486 -16.00 9.99 -2.69
C PHE A 486 -15.67 11.46 -2.90
N ASP A 487 -16.41 12.34 -2.24
CA ASP A 487 -16.07 13.75 -2.13
C ASP A 487 -15.27 13.99 -0.84
N LEU A 488 -14.02 14.38 -1.01
CA LEU A 488 -13.04 14.55 0.05
C LEU A 488 -12.94 15.99 0.58
N ASP A 489 -13.75 16.94 0.09
CA ASP A 489 -13.74 18.36 0.50
C ASP A 489 -14.87 18.73 1.45
N ASN A 490 -15.99 18.00 1.41
CA ASN A 490 -17.27 18.44 1.98
C ASN A 490 -17.43 18.31 3.51
N ILE A 491 -16.35 18.28 4.29
CA ILE A 491 -16.42 18.04 5.74
C ILE A 491 -15.63 19.08 6.56
N THR A 492 -15.85 20.38 6.33
CA THR A 492 -15.16 21.44 7.08
C THR A 492 -16.06 22.42 7.84
N ALA A 493 -17.40 22.27 7.81
CA ALA A 493 -18.27 23.42 8.11
C ALA A 493 -18.81 23.58 9.55
N SER A 494 -18.64 22.64 10.49
CA SER A 494 -19.45 22.71 11.74
C SER A 494 -18.77 22.29 13.05
N GLY A 495 -17.52 22.73 13.32
CA GLY A 495 -16.91 22.73 14.67
C GLY A 495 -16.89 21.42 15.48
N THR A 496 -17.32 20.32 14.86
CA THR A 496 -17.53 18.98 15.39
C THR A 496 -16.67 18.12 14.50
N VAL A 497 -15.71 17.42 15.10
CA VAL A 497 -14.59 16.78 14.41
C VAL A 497 -15.09 16.05 13.16
N PRO A 498 -14.79 16.56 11.96
CA PRO A 498 -15.26 15.95 10.75
C PRO A 498 -14.61 14.56 10.65
N VAL A 499 -15.43 13.53 10.47
CA VAL A 499 -14.98 12.15 10.27
C VAL A 499 -14.45 12.07 8.84
N ILE A 500 -13.32 12.72 8.58
CA ILE A 500 -12.70 12.76 7.26
C ILE A 500 -11.90 11.48 7.06
N GLN A 501 -12.62 10.41 6.77
CA GLN A 501 -12.04 9.14 6.40
C GLN A 501 -11.65 9.16 4.91
N ASN A 502 -10.62 8.40 4.53
CA ASN A 502 -10.18 8.18 3.14
C ASN A 502 -9.40 9.29 2.44
N GLN A 503 -8.88 10.30 3.16
CA GLN A 503 -8.07 11.36 2.55
C GLN A 503 -6.80 10.84 1.85
N PHE A 504 -6.30 9.67 2.26
CA PHE A 504 -5.18 9.00 1.59
C PHE A 504 -5.46 8.73 0.10
N LEU A 505 -6.73 8.66 -0.34
CA LEU A 505 -7.08 8.47 -1.75
C LEU A 505 -6.57 9.61 -2.66
N LYS A 506 -6.37 10.82 -2.13
CA LYS A 506 -5.74 11.95 -2.85
C LYS A 506 -4.32 11.64 -3.31
N LEU A 507 -3.65 10.73 -2.60
CA LEU A 507 -2.23 10.45 -2.76
C LEU A 507 -1.96 9.06 -3.36
N THR A 508 -2.98 8.20 -3.45
CA THR A 508 -2.80 6.85 -3.99
C THR A 508 -3.98 6.40 -4.84
N ASP A 509 -3.66 5.92 -6.04
CA ASP A 509 -4.52 5.02 -6.79
C ASP A 509 -4.67 3.70 -6.01
N ILE A 510 -5.80 3.00 -6.11
CA ILE A 510 -5.98 1.65 -5.54
C ILE A 510 -6.56 0.66 -6.58
N THR A 511 -6.47 1.00 -7.86
CA THR A 511 -6.80 0.13 -8.99
C THR A 511 -6.03 -1.19 -8.91
N GLY A 512 -6.73 -2.31 -9.06
CA GLY A 512 -6.15 -3.64 -8.99
C GLY A 512 -5.91 -4.17 -7.57
N CYS A 513 -6.23 -3.37 -6.54
CA CYS A 513 -6.23 -3.83 -5.15
C CYS A 513 -7.50 -4.64 -4.82
N TYR A 514 -7.45 -5.31 -3.68
CA TYR A 514 -8.57 -6.02 -3.07
C TYR A 514 -8.95 -5.36 -1.75
N LEU A 515 -10.23 -5.25 -1.47
CA LEU A 515 -10.78 -4.70 -0.24
C LEU A 515 -11.29 -5.87 0.61
N ALA A 516 -10.59 -6.17 1.69
CA ALA A 516 -11.02 -7.17 2.68
C ALA A 516 -11.79 -6.46 3.79
N ILE A 517 -13.07 -6.78 3.96
CA ILE A 517 -13.89 -6.14 4.99
C ILE A 517 -13.36 -6.48 6.40
N GLU A 518 -13.35 -5.51 7.31
CA GLU A 518 -12.95 -5.68 8.71
C GLU A 518 -14.02 -6.36 9.58
N SER A 519 -14.75 -7.29 8.97
CA SER A 519 -15.65 -8.22 9.66
C SER A 519 -15.48 -9.60 9.05
N GLY A 520 -15.71 -10.64 9.83
CA GLY A 520 -15.40 -11.99 9.38
C GLY A 520 -15.63 -13.02 10.45
N LYS A 521 -15.11 -14.21 10.19
CA LYS A 521 -15.07 -15.29 11.17
C LYS A 521 -13.63 -15.61 11.48
N HIS A 522 -13.26 -15.55 12.76
CA HIS A 522 -11.97 -16.01 13.21
C HIS A 522 -11.87 -17.54 13.02
N THR A 523 -10.67 -18.06 12.85
CA THR A 523 -10.43 -19.48 12.59
C THR A 523 -10.94 -20.43 13.69
N ASP A 524 -11.13 -19.95 14.92
CA ASP A 524 -11.77 -20.68 16.02
C ASP A 524 -13.31 -20.67 15.97
N GLY A 525 -13.90 -19.94 15.01
CA GLY A 525 -15.34 -19.81 14.84
C GLY A 525 -15.96 -18.56 15.46
N THR A 526 -15.18 -17.71 16.13
CA THR A 526 -15.67 -16.46 16.73
C THR A 526 -16.00 -15.43 15.66
N ASP A 527 -17.18 -14.83 15.72
CA ASP A 527 -17.56 -13.75 14.81
C ASP A 527 -16.84 -12.45 15.16
N ILE A 528 -16.16 -11.89 14.15
CA ILE A 528 -15.53 -10.59 14.21
C ILE A 528 -16.46 -9.60 13.51
N THR A 529 -17.07 -8.73 14.31
CA THR A 529 -17.97 -7.68 13.81
C THR A 529 -17.25 -6.34 13.85
N PHE A 530 -17.31 -5.61 12.74
CA PHE A 530 -16.99 -4.19 12.73
C PHE A 530 -18.17 -3.44 13.34
N SER A 531 -17.89 -2.57 14.31
CA SER A 531 -18.91 -1.69 14.89
C SER A 531 -18.36 -0.28 14.87
N THR A 532 -18.89 0.56 13.99
CA THR A 532 -18.83 1.99 14.24
C THR A 532 -19.87 2.26 15.33
N SER A 533 -19.46 2.33 16.59
CA SER A 533 -20.24 3.13 17.52
C SER A 533 -20.35 4.52 16.89
N THR A 534 -21.57 5.03 16.69
CA THR A 534 -21.81 6.39 16.21
C THR A 534 -20.87 7.31 16.98
N PRO A 535 -19.93 8.02 16.34
CA PRO A 535 -19.06 8.93 17.06
C PRO A 535 -19.96 9.98 17.70
N THR A 536 -20.24 9.84 19.00
CA THR A 536 -20.79 10.93 19.79
C THR A 536 -19.78 12.07 19.72
N ALA A 537 -20.25 13.32 19.58
CA ALA A 537 -19.43 14.51 19.36
C ALA A 537 -18.25 14.71 20.36
N THR A 538 -18.22 13.94 21.45
CA THR A 538 -17.19 13.98 22.50
C THR A 538 -16.27 12.75 22.55
N THR A 539 -16.56 11.67 21.81
CA THR A 539 -15.78 10.43 21.81
C THR A 539 -15.60 9.92 20.39
N SER A 540 -14.56 10.42 19.72
CA SER A 540 -14.14 10.07 18.36
C SER A 540 -13.47 8.69 18.26
N SER A 541 -13.73 7.75 19.18
CA SER A 541 -13.16 6.41 19.10
C SER A 541 -14.03 5.55 18.18
N LEU A 542 -13.57 5.35 16.94
CA LEU A 542 -14.02 4.19 16.19
C LEU A 542 -13.56 2.95 16.98
N ASN A 543 -14.49 2.11 17.41
CA ASN A 543 -14.16 0.82 18.04
C ASN A 543 -13.63 -0.16 16.97
N ILE A 544 -12.47 0.14 16.38
CA ILE A 544 -11.78 -0.71 15.39
C ILE A 544 -10.89 -1.75 16.10
N GLY A 545 -11.25 -2.14 17.33
CA GLY A 545 -10.42 -2.91 18.23
C GLY A 545 -10.44 -4.42 18.03
N LYS A 546 -11.09 -4.95 16.97
CA LYS A 546 -11.10 -6.40 16.75
C LYS A 546 -10.01 -6.83 15.77
N ARG A 547 -9.27 -7.84 16.20
CA ARG A 547 -8.15 -8.48 15.51
C ARG A 547 -8.61 -8.99 14.15
N MET A 548 -7.88 -8.68 13.08
CA MET A 548 -8.09 -9.31 11.77
C MET A 548 -7.07 -10.42 11.47
N ASN A 549 -6.11 -10.66 12.37
CA ASN A 549 -5.19 -11.78 12.28
C ASN A 549 -5.96 -13.11 12.48
N ASN A 550 -5.71 -14.07 11.59
CA ASN A 550 -6.42 -15.35 11.48
C ASN A 550 -7.95 -15.22 11.30
N VAL A 551 -8.38 -14.19 10.56
CA VAL A 551 -9.80 -13.97 10.22
C VAL A 551 -10.05 -14.22 8.74
N VAL A 552 -11.11 -14.98 8.46
CA VAL A 552 -11.70 -15.09 7.12
C VAL A 552 -12.65 -13.91 6.96
N PRO A 553 -12.34 -12.90 6.12
CA PRO A 553 -13.22 -11.75 5.96
C PRO A 553 -14.54 -12.18 5.30
N ASN A 554 -15.65 -11.60 5.74
CA ASN A 554 -16.98 -11.91 5.20
C ASN A 554 -17.10 -11.58 3.71
N ASN A 555 -16.31 -10.63 3.24
CA ASN A 555 -16.28 -10.20 1.86
C ASN A 555 -14.86 -9.80 1.46
N LEU A 556 -14.51 -10.14 0.23
CA LEU A 556 -13.30 -9.69 -0.44
C LEU A 556 -13.75 -9.11 -1.78
N ILE A 557 -13.37 -7.88 -2.06
CA ILE A 557 -13.89 -7.12 -3.20
C ILE A 557 -12.71 -6.70 -4.06
N TYR A 558 -12.84 -6.74 -5.38
CA TYR A 558 -11.79 -6.30 -6.30
C TYR A 558 -12.08 -4.87 -6.77
N VAL A 559 -11.07 -4.01 -6.71
CA VAL A 559 -11.13 -2.65 -7.24
C VAL A 559 -10.77 -2.69 -8.72
N ILE A 560 -11.77 -2.50 -9.57
CA ILE A 560 -11.63 -2.50 -11.02
C ILE A 560 -10.92 -1.23 -11.48
N SER A 561 -11.31 -0.07 -10.94
CA SER A 561 -10.65 1.21 -11.18
C SER A 561 -10.81 2.16 -9.99
N HIS A 562 -9.85 3.06 -9.85
CA HIS A 562 -9.91 4.25 -9.01
C HIS A 562 -9.46 5.44 -9.86
N GLU A 563 -10.37 6.37 -10.09
CA GLU A 563 -10.18 7.54 -10.93
C GLU A 563 -10.36 8.81 -10.10
N VAL A 564 -9.50 9.80 -10.33
CA VAL A 564 -9.67 11.15 -9.77
C VAL A 564 -10.42 11.98 -10.80
N ASN A 565 -11.49 12.64 -10.37
CA ASN A 565 -12.25 13.52 -11.24
C ASN A 565 -11.37 14.68 -11.71
N SER A 566 -11.14 14.76 -13.02
CA SER A 566 -10.30 15.82 -13.61
C SER A 566 -10.78 17.25 -13.33
N SER A 567 -12.07 17.44 -13.00
CA SER A 567 -12.64 18.76 -12.69
C SER A 567 -12.54 19.11 -11.20
N ASP A 568 -12.33 18.11 -10.34
CA ASP A 568 -12.27 18.25 -8.89
C ASP A 568 -11.35 17.18 -8.31
N ALA A 569 -10.14 17.58 -7.90
CA ALA A 569 -9.12 16.69 -7.35
C ALA A 569 -9.53 16.02 -6.02
N ASN A 570 -10.63 16.45 -5.42
CA ASN A 570 -11.17 15.88 -4.19
C ASN A 570 -12.36 14.95 -4.46
N SER A 571 -12.84 14.86 -5.70
CA SER A 571 -13.84 13.90 -6.13
C SER A 571 -13.14 12.66 -6.70
N HIS A 572 -13.29 11.54 -6.01
CA HIS A 572 -12.68 10.26 -6.37
C HIS A 572 -13.76 9.25 -6.72
N LYS A 573 -13.62 8.59 -7.86
CA LYS A 573 -14.52 7.52 -8.29
C LYS A 573 -13.83 6.17 -8.14
N ILE A 574 -14.44 5.26 -7.38
CA ILE A 574 -13.96 3.88 -7.23
C ILE A 574 -14.99 2.95 -7.86
N VAL A 575 -14.53 2.00 -8.67
CA VAL A 575 -15.38 0.98 -9.29
C VAL A 575 -14.98 -0.39 -8.77
N THR A 576 -15.95 -1.17 -8.29
CA THR A 576 -15.72 -2.51 -7.73
C THR A 576 -16.57 -3.59 -8.40
N ASP A 577 -16.16 -4.85 -8.25
CA ASP A 577 -16.88 -6.03 -8.75
C ASP A 577 -18.03 -6.51 -7.84
N THR A 578 -18.06 -6.05 -6.60
CA THR A 578 -19.01 -6.43 -5.54
C THR A 578 -19.35 -5.18 -4.72
N PRO A 579 -20.58 -5.01 -4.23
CA PRO A 579 -20.93 -3.81 -3.50
C PRO A 579 -20.19 -3.74 -2.16
N LEU A 580 -19.68 -2.56 -1.83
CA LEU A 580 -19.24 -2.20 -0.49
C LEU A 580 -20.45 -2.12 0.45
N SER A 581 -20.30 -2.71 1.62
CA SER A 581 -21.24 -2.64 2.73
C SER A 581 -21.19 -1.25 3.35
N SER A 582 -22.36 -0.67 3.60
CA SER A 582 -22.49 0.51 4.44
C SER A 582 -21.88 0.27 5.82
N ASN A 583 -21.39 1.33 6.45
CA ASN A 583 -20.94 1.29 7.84
C ASN A 583 -19.80 0.29 8.10
N SER A 584 -18.88 0.19 7.15
CA SER A 584 -17.82 -0.83 7.14
C SER A 584 -16.45 -0.19 6.92
N ALA A 585 -15.40 -0.84 7.40
CA ALA A 585 -14.02 -0.54 7.02
C ALA A 585 -13.44 -1.70 6.22
N TYR A 586 -12.53 -1.36 5.32
CA TYR A 586 -11.85 -2.30 4.45
C TYR A 586 -10.34 -2.13 4.55
N ARG A 587 -9.64 -3.25 4.73
CA ARG A 587 -8.21 -3.35 4.51
C ARG A 587 -7.95 -3.42 3.02
N ILE A 588 -6.98 -2.64 2.57
CA ILE A 588 -6.58 -2.63 1.17
C ILE A 588 -5.43 -3.61 1.02
N LEU A 589 -5.62 -4.65 0.23
CA LEU A 589 -4.62 -5.65 -0.10
C LEU A 589 -4.20 -5.49 -1.56
N GLN A 590 -2.95 -5.76 -1.87
CA GLN A 590 -2.41 -5.77 -3.22
C GLN A 590 -1.83 -7.16 -3.55
N PRO A 591 -1.91 -7.62 -4.81
CA PRO A 591 -1.16 -8.80 -5.24
C PRO A 591 0.32 -8.66 -4.91
N ASN A 592 0.88 -9.67 -4.23
CA ASN A 592 2.31 -9.70 -3.94
C ASN A 592 3.05 -10.39 -5.09
N GLU A 593 4.20 -9.83 -5.47
CA GLU A 593 5.08 -10.39 -6.50
C GLU A 593 5.61 -11.78 -6.15
N THR A 594 5.82 -12.08 -4.86
CA THR A 594 6.17 -13.42 -4.40
C THR A 594 4.94 -14.05 -3.76
N CYS A 595 4.43 -15.13 -4.34
CA CYS A 595 3.28 -15.84 -3.81
C CYS A 595 3.65 -16.57 -2.53
N ILE A 596 4.72 -17.38 -2.56
CA ILE A 596 5.10 -18.25 -1.45
C ILE A 596 6.62 -18.35 -1.35
N TYR A 597 7.12 -18.37 -0.12
CA TYR A 597 8.52 -18.66 0.18
C TYR A 597 8.61 -20.06 0.83
N ASP A 598 9.77 -20.69 0.71
CA ASP A 598 10.04 -22.03 1.25
C ASP A 598 10.03 -22.11 2.79
N PHE A 599 10.13 -20.98 3.48
CA PHE A 599 10.03 -20.86 4.94
C PHE A 599 8.65 -20.39 5.44
N PHE A 600 7.66 -20.25 4.55
CA PHE A 600 6.29 -19.96 4.99
C PHE A 600 5.69 -21.15 5.75
N PRO A 601 4.65 -20.93 6.57
CA PRO A 601 4.00 -22.03 7.27
C PRO A 601 3.51 -23.10 6.30
N ASP A 602 3.81 -24.37 6.60
CA ASP A 602 3.37 -25.51 5.79
C ASP A 602 1.85 -25.51 5.60
N LYS A 603 1.12 -25.12 6.65
CA LYS A 603 -0.34 -25.00 6.65
C LYS A 603 -0.78 -23.58 6.25
N ILE A 604 -1.37 -23.48 5.07
CA ILE A 604 -1.96 -22.28 4.50
C ILE A 604 -3.49 -22.33 4.67
N LEU A 605 -4.04 -21.33 5.35
CA LEU A 605 -5.48 -21.11 5.49
C LEU A 605 -5.94 -20.20 4.35
N LEU A 606 -6.87 -20.69 3.52
CA LEU A 606 -7.34 -19.97 2.34
C LEU A 606 -8.31 -18.87 2.74
N ASN A 607 -8.25 -17.74 2.02
CA ASN A 607 -9.03 -16.54 2.27
C ASN A 607 -8.96 -16.08 3.74
N THR A 608 -7.82 -16.31 4.42
CA THR A 608 -7.61 -15.93 5.81
C THR A 608 -6.49 -14.90 5.90
N LEU A 609 -6.76 -13.75 6.50
CA LEU A 609 -5.75 -12.75 6.82
C LEU A 609 -4.83 -13.29 7.92
N SER A 610 -3.51 -13.28 7.74
CA SER A 610 -2.55 -13.68 8.77
C SER A 610 -1.22 -12.93 8.64
N SER A 611 -0.64 -12.52 9.77
CA SER A 611 0.73 -11.99 9.80
C SER A 611 1.77 -13.07 9.49
N SER A 612 1.46 -14.34 9.76
CA SER A 612 2.28 -15.51 9.42
C SER A 612 2.50 -15.70 7.92
N TYR A 613 1.75 -14.96 7.09
CA TYR A 613 1.87 -14.99 5.64
C TYR A 613 2.64 -13.78 5.09
N THR A 614 3.21 -12.95 5.96
CA THR A 614 4.00 -11.78 5.59
C THR A 614 5.46 -12.01 5.99
N LYS A 615 6.36 -11.88 5.02
CA LYS A 615 7.80 -12.01 5.21
C LYS A 615 8.36 -10.77 5.92
N ILE A 616 9.28 -10.98 6.85
CA ILE A 616 10.03 -9.89 7.49
C ILE A 616 11.11 -9.36 6.52
N PRO A 617 11.23 -8.04 6.30
CA PRO A 617 12.33 -7.44 5.55
C PRO A 617 13.69 -7.96 5.99
N ASN A 618 14.60 -8.17 5.04
CA ASN A 618 15.98 -8.64 5.32
C ASN A 618 16.09 -9.98 6.07
N SER A 619 15.00 -10.76 6.15
CA SER A 619 14.98 -12.07 6.80
C SER A 619 14.30 -13.14 5.95
N ASN A 620 14.69 -14.40 6.18
CA ASN A 620 13.98 -15.59 5.70
C ASN A 620 13.03 -16.12 6.79
N GLU A 621 12.22 -15.23 7.33
CA GLU A 621 11.21 -15.52 8.35
C GLU A 621 9.94 -14.72 8.07
N VAL A 622 8.83 -15.15 8.66
CA VAL A 622 7.55 -14.47 8.63
C VAL A 622 7.24 -13.83 9.98
N TYR A 623 6.35 -12.85 10.01
CA TYR A 623 5.84 -12.32 11.28
C TYR A 623 5.13 -13.43 12.04
N LYS A 624 5.55 -13.69 13.27
CA LYS A 624 4.87 -14.66 14.13
C LYS A 624 3.68 -13.98 14.80
N PRO A 625 2.47 -14.56 14.78
CA PRO A 625 1.40 -14.13 15.66
C PRO A 625 1.90 -14.30 17.09
N LYS A 626 2.25 -13.19 17.76
CA LYS A 626 2.48 -13.25 19.21
C LYS A 626 1.15 -12.98 19.89
N GLN A 627 0.78 -13.83 20.85
CA GLN A 627 -0.24 -13.45 21.83
C GLN A 627 0.25 -12.17 22.51
N ASP A 628 -0.65 -11.20 22.69
CA ASP A 628 -0.41 -9.95 23.41
C ASP A 628 0.55 -10.16 24.59
N TYR A 629 1.65 -9.39 24.67
CA TYR A 629 2.53 -9.39 25.85
C TYR A 629 1.86 -8.80 27.10
N THR A 630 0.56 -8.51 27.07
CA THR A 630 -0.22 -8.16 28.25
C THR A 630 -0.55 -9.41 29.09
N SER A 631 0.47 -10.09 29.59
CA SER A 631 0.38 -10.78 30.87
C SER A 631 0.99 -9.88 31.94
N ARG A 632 0.20 -8.93 32.45
CA ARG A 632 0.43 -8.41 33.81
C ARG A 632 -0.07 -9.51 34.74
N GLU A 633 0.80 -10.10 35.56
CA GLU A 633 0.31 -10.86 36.72
C GLU A 633 -0.49 -9.87 37.59
N GLY A 634 -1.82 -9.97 37.59
CA GLY A 634 -2.67 -9.24 38.55
C GLY A 634 -3.68 -8.23 38.00
N ILE A 635 -3.67 -7.86 36.71
CA ILE A 635 -4.85 -7.20 36.10
C ILE A 635 -5.69 -8.27 35.42
N THR A 636 -6.87 -8.52 35.95
CA THR A 636 -7.92 -9.25 35.24
C THR A 636 -8.21 -8.55 33.92
N LYS A 637 -7.96 -9.23 32.80
CA LYS A 637 -8.46 -8.88 31.47
C LYS A 637 -9.85 -8.26 31.60
N GLU A 638 -10.04 -7.03 31.15
CA GLU A 638 -11.37 -6.71 30.64
C GLU A 638 -11.59 -7.69 29.49
N ALA A 639 -12.56 -8.58 29.64
CA ALA A 639 -12.74 -9.80 28.84
C ALA A 639 -13.12 -9.56 27.37
N GLY A 640 -12.82 -8.39 26.79
CA GLY A 640 -13.20 -8.02 25.43
C GLY A 640 -12.25 -7.10 24.67
N ASN A 641 -11.14 -6.63 25.25
CA ASN A 641 -10.29 -5.62 24.59
C ASN A 641 -8.86 -6.12 24.29
N THR A 642 -8.77 -7.35 23.81
CA THR A 642 -7.51 -7.97 23.45
C THR A 642 -7.19 -7.57 22.01
N THR A 643 -6.27 -6.63 21.80
CA THR A 643 -5.84 -6.21 20.45
C THR A 643 -4.47 -6.82 20.18
N GLU A 644 -4.47 -8.00 19.56
CA GLU A 644 -3.22 -8.60 19.09
C GLU A 644 -2.47 -7.65 18.17
N ASN A 645 -1.15 -7.57 18.34
CA ASN A 645 -0.23 -6.96 17.38
C ASN A 645 -0.37 -7.68 16.03
N GLU A 646 -1.12 -7.08 15.11
CA GLU A 646 -1.47 -7.69 13.84
C GLU A 646 -0.41 -7.46 12.74
N GLY A 647 0.77 -6.92 13.08
CA GLY A 647 1.91 -6.78 12.16
C GLY A 647 1.53 -6.15 10.84
N VAL A 648 2.06 -6.65 9.71
CA VAL A 648 1.45 -6.50 8.38
C VAL A 648 0.81 -7.84 8.01
N LEU A 649 -0.43 -7.83 7.53
CA LEU A 649 -1.19 -9.03 7.19
C LEU A 649 -1.06 -9.35 5.70
N SER A 650 -1.07 -10.65 5.41
CA SER A 650 -1.21 -11.18 4.06
C SER A 650 -2.26 -12.29 4.05
N MET A 651 -2.72 -12.67 2.87
CA MET A 651 -3.76 -13.67 2.67
C MET A 651 -3.49 -14.46 1.40
N PHE A 652 -3.66 -15.78 1.47
CA PHE A 652 -3.65 -16.64 0.30
C PHE A 652 -5.06 -16.77 -0.27
N VAL A 653 -5.19 -16.57 -1.58
CA VAL A 653 -6.47 -16.68 -2.30
C VAL A 653 -6.33 -17.62 -3.49
N LEU A 654 -7.43 -18.27 -3.84
CA LEU A 654 -7.51 -19.11 -5.03
C LEU A 654 -7.94 -18.26 -6.24
N VAL A 655 -7.36 -18.56 -7.40
CA VAL A 655 -7.63 -17.94 -8.69
C VAL A 655 -8.17 -19.02 -9.63
N ASP A 656 -9.42 -18.89 -10.05
CA ASP A 656 -10.09 -19.86 -10.93
C ASP A 656 -10.13 -19.37 -12.37
N THR A 657 -8.99 -19.48 -13.05
CA THR A 657 -8.84 -19.11 -14.46
C THR A 657 -9.63 -20.00 -15.42
N ASP A 658 -10.02 -21.20 -14.97
CA ASP A 658 -10.66 -22.24 -15.79
C ASP A 658 -12.16 -22.40 -15.51
N LYS A 659 -12.71 -21.57 -14.61
CA LYS A 659 -14.13 -21.57 -14.22
C LYS A 659 -14.60 -22.95 -13.72
N GLN A 660 -13.79 -23.60 -12.89
CA GLN A 660 -14.13 -24.88 -12.25
C GLN A 660 -15.04 -24.70 -11.02
N SER A 661 -15.13 -23.49 -10.50
CA SER A 661 -16.04 -23.10 -9.42
C SER A 661 -17.38 -22.59 -9.97
N THR A 662 -18.38 -22.57 -9.09
CA THR A 662 -19.63 -21.85 -9.33
C THR A 662 -19.53 -20.35 -9.03
N ASP A 663 -18.41 -19.90 -8.47
CA ASP A 663 -18.17 -18.50 -8.12
C ASP A 663 -17.97 -17.68 -9.40
N ASN A 664 -18.60 -16.51 -9.50
CA ASN A 664 -18.51 -15.63 -10.67
C ASN A 664 -17.24 -14.78 -10.71
N HIS A 665 -16.44 -14.80 -9.65
CA HIS A 665 -15.22 -14.04 -9.56
C HIS A 665 -14.00 -14.87 -10.00
N LEU A 666 -13.01 -14.20 -10.59
CA LEU A 666 -11.73 -14.83 -10.93
C LEU A 666 -10.96 -15.23 -9.65
N VAL A 667 -10.97 -14.37 -8.64
CA VAL A 667 -10.47 -14.71 -7.30
C VAL A 667 -11.63 -15.23 -6.48
N LEU A 668 -11.54 -16.48 -6.03
CA LEU A 668 -12.62 -17.16 -5.34
C LEU A 668 -12.89 -16.49 -3.99
N ARG A 669 -14.14 -16.07 -3.77
CA ARG A 669 -14.61 -15.47 -2.51
C ARG A 669 -15.03 -16.55 -1.53
N ASP A 670 -15.63 -17.63 -2.04
CA ASP A 670 -15.95 -18.85 -1.30
C ASP A 670 -14.97 -19.98 -1.66
N SER A 671 -13.76 -19.88 -1.12
CA SER A 671 -12.75 -20.94 -1.28
C SER A 671 -13.22 -22.26 -0.67
N LYS A 672 -14.11 -22.23 0.34
CA LYS A 672 -14.60 -23.43 1.03
C LYS A 672 -15.42 -24.32 0.12
N ASN A 673 -16.40 -23.79 -0.59
CA ASN A 673 -17.22 -24.58 -1.51
C ASN A 673 -16.38 -25.19 -2.64
N PHE A 674 -15.48 -24.40 -3.23
CA PHE A 674 -14.55 -24.91 -4.25
C PHE A 674 -13.69 -26.05 -3.71
N MET A 675 -13.13 -25.88 -2.52
CA MET A 675 -12.28 -26.88 -1.88
C MET A 675 -13.05 -28.14 -1.48
N GLN A 676 -14.24 -28.03 -0.90
CA GLN A 676 -15.04 -29.20 -0.55
C GLN A 676 -15.46 -30.03 -1.78
N THR A 677 -15.72 -29.36 -2.90
CA THR A 677 -16.14 -30.02 -4.14
C THR A 677 -14.96 -30.64 -4.88
N ASN A 678 -13.88 -29.88 -5.07
CA ASN A 678 -12.75 -30.30 -5.90
C ASN A 678 -11.67 -31.00 -5.08
N PHE A 679 -11.36 -30.53 -3.88
CA PHE A 679 -10.29 -31.06 -3.03
C PHE A 679 -10.83 -31.43 -1.63
N PRO A 680 -11.73 -32.43 -1.51
CA PRO A 680 -12.20 -32.89 -0.21
C PRO A 680 -11.05 -33.35 0.69
N ASN A 681 -11.31 -33.52 1.98
CA ASN A 681 -10.25 -33.85 2.95
C ASN A 681 -9.45 -35.10 2.51
N GLY A 682 -8.13 -34.96 2.41
CA GLY A 682 -7.25 -36.02 1.92
C GLY A 682 -5.93 -35.48 1.35
N ASP A 683 -5.07 -36.40 0.91
CA ASP A 683 -3.76 -36.10 0.34
C ASP A 683 -3.80 -36.15 -1.19
N TYR A 684 -3.21 -35.14 -1.82
CA TYR A 684 -3.18 -34.95 -3.26
C TYR A 684 -1.74 -34.74 -3.72
N ASN A 685 -1.36 -35.35 -4.84
CA ASN A 685 -0.07 -35.08 -5.48
C ASN A 685 -0.27 -34.01 -6.54
N LEU A 686 0.02 -32.75 -6.19
CA LEU A 686 -0.22 -31.60 -7.04
C LEU A 686 1.10 -31.08 -7.62
N TYR A 687 1.04 -30.51 -8.81
CA TYR A 687 2.15 -29.86 -9.47
C TYR A 687 2.01 -28.35 -9.32
N PHE A 688 2.98 -27.74 -8.66
CA PHE A 688 3.09 -26.30 -8.47
C PHE A 688 4.03 -25.75 -9.53
N SER A 689 3.65 -24.66 -10.18
CA SER A 689 4.48 -23.99 -11.18
C SER A 689 4.17 -22.50 -11.24
N ASP A 690 5.19 -21.64 -11.15
CA ASP A 690 5.06 -20.21 -11.48
C ASP A 690 5.58 -19.88 -12.90
N GLY A 691 6.05 -20.90 -13.62
CA GLY A 691 6.62 -20.79 -14.97
C GLY A 691 8.16 -20.87 -14.98
N ASP A 692 8.80 -20.50 -13.87
CA ASP A 692 10.25 -20.60 -13.68
C ASP A 692 10.59 -21.79 -12.77
N GLU A 693 9.98 -21.83 -11.59
CA GLU A 693 10.08 -22.89 -10.60
C GLU A 693 8.89 -23.83 -10.74
N ASN A 694 9.15 -25.13 -10.63
CA ASN A 694 8.13 -26.15 -10.71
C ASN A 694 8.46 -27.35 -9.81
N LYS A 695 7.45 -27.87 -9.12
CA LYS A 695 7.64 -28.94 -8.15
C LYS A 695 6.37 -29.77 -7.98
N LYS A 696 6.53 -31.09 -7.90
CA LYS A 696 5.44 -32.00 -7.51
C LYS A 696 5.44 -32.11 -5.99
N ILE A 697 4.36 -31.67 -5.35
CA ILE A 697 4.23 -31.57 -3.89
C ILE A 697 3.02 -32.38 -3.44
N THR A 698 3.19 -33.16 -2.36
CA THR A 698 2.05 -33.75 -1.65
C THR A 698 1.36 -32.66 -0.84
N VAL A 699 0.07 -32.47 -1.07
CA VAL A 699 -0.75 -31.46 -0.41
C VAL A 699 -1.88 -32.14 0.34
N THR A 700 -1.95 -31.92 1.65
CA THR A 700 -3.09 -32.36 2.46
C THR A 700 -4.16 -31.27 2.48
N SER A 701 -5.31 -31.53 1.87
CA SER A 701 -6.48 -30.65 1.95
C SER A 701 -7.24 -30.90 3.25
N SER A 702 -7.63 -29.83 3.93
CA SER A 702 -8.46 -29.90 5.14
C SER A 702 -9.52 -28.80 5.12
N ASN A 703 -10.78 -29.23 5.12
CA ASN A 703 -11.97 -28.39 5.15
C ASN A 703 -12.63 -28.49 6.53
N SER A 704 -12.85 -27.33 7.16
CA SER A 704 -13.58 -27.20 8.42
C SER A 704 -14.90 -26.46 8.18
N GLU A 705 -15.66 -26.23 9.25
CA GLU A 705 -16.86 -25.40 9.18
C GLU A 705 -16.53 -23.94 8.81
N ASN A 706 -15.40 -23.41 9.28
CA ASN A 706 -15.10 -21.98 9.21
C ASN A 706 -14.09 -21.61 8.12
N PHE A 707 -13.23 -22.54 7.71
CA PHE A 707 -12.16 -22.29 6.73
C PHE A 707 -11.76 -23.57 5.98
N SER A 708 -11.10 -23.38 4.85
CA SER A 708 -10.39 -24.43 4.12
C SER A 708 -8.88 -24.16 4.14
N SER A 709 -8.09 -25.22 4.08
CA SER A 709 -6.63 -25.12 4.19
C SER A 709 -5.91 -26.17 3.36
N PHE A 710 -4.69 -25.84 2.99
CA PHE A 710 -3.70 -26.74 2.43
C PHE A 710 -2.54 -26.89 3.40
N ALA A 711 -2.05 -28.10 3.61
CA ALA A 711 -0.72 -28.33 4.19
C ALA A 711 0.21 -28.84 3.08
N LEU A 712 1.28 -28.10 2.81
CA LEU A 712 2.32 -28.51 1.88
C LEU A 712 3.24 -29.52 2.56
N GLY A 713 3.47 -30.67 1.92
CA GLY A 713 4.41 -31.69 2.44
C GLY A 713 5.87 -31.27 2.37
N GLU A 714 6.17 -30.17 1.66
CA GLU A 714 7.49 -29.57 1.53
C GLU A 714 7.38 -28.11 1.06
N GLY A 715 8.42 -27.31 1.32
CA GLY A 715 8.48 -25.91 0.90
C GLY A 715 8.53 -25.73 -0.62
N PHE A 716 7.97 -24.59 -1.07
CA PHE A 716 7.97 -24.12 -2.45
C PHE A 716 8.26 -22.62 -2.48
N ASN A 717 9.02 -22.17 -3.47
CA ASN A 717 9.26 -20.76 -3.70
C ASN A 717 8.64 -20.40 -5.05
N GLY A 718 7.63 -19.54 -5.05
CA GLY A 718 6.82 -19.25 -6.23
C GLY A 718 6.42 -17.79 -6.32
N LYS A 719 6.46 -17.24 -7.53
CA LYS A 719 6.16 -15.84 -7.83
C LYS A 719 4.79 -15.68 -8.50
N GLY A 720 4.24 -14.47 -8.41
CA GLY A 720 3.00 -14.08 -9.07
C GLY A 720 1.81 -14.98 -8.71
N VAL A 721 1.19 -15.57 -9.73
CA VAL A 721 0.12 -16.56 -9.56
C VAL A 721 0.71 -17.95 -9.82
N VAL A 722 0.81 -18.76 -8.77
CA VAL A 722 1.32 -20.13 -8.87
C VAL A 722 0.22 -21.03 -9.39
N SER A 723 0.42 -21.65 -10.55
CA SER A 723 -0.47 -22.68 -11.06
C SER A 723 -0.33 -23.95 -10.23
N VAL A 724 -1.44 -24.46 -9.71
CA VAL A 724 -1.52 -25.71 -8.96
C VAL A 724 -2.48 -26.65 -9.69
N SER A 725 -2.01 -27.84 -10.07
CA SER A 725 -2.83 -28.80 -10.81
C SER A 725 -2.55 -30.24 -10.43
N GLU A 726 -3.53 -31.13 -10.60
CA GLU A 726 -3.26 -32.56 -10.57
C GLU A 726 -2.30 -32.98 -11.70
N THR A 727 -1.47 -34.00 -11.44
CA THR A 727 -0.67 -34.65 -12.48
C THR A 727 -1.44 -35.78 -13.13
N PHE A 728 -1.31 -35.95 -14.44
CA PHE A 728 -1.86 -37.09 -15.19
C PHE A 728 -0.76 -37.77 -16.01
N THR A 729 -1.00 -39.02 -16.39
CA THR A 729 -0.06 -39.83 -17.16
C THR A 729 -0.44 -39.81 -18.63
N VAL A 730 0.51 -39.40 -19.46
CA VAL A 730 0.37 -39.49 -20.92
C VAL A 730 1.04 -40.76 -21.41
N ASN A 731 0.24 -41.67 -21.96
CA ASN A 731 0.72 -42.90 -22.59
C ASN A 731 0.84 -42.68 -24.09
N SER A 732 2.07 -42.70 -24.60
CA SER A 732 2.32 -42.69 -26.04
C SER A 732 1.97 -44.06 -26.63
N ARG A 733 1.31 -44.07 -27.79
CA ARG A 733 1.04 -45.31 -28.54
C ARG A 733 2.25 -45.82 -29.34
N LYS A 734 3.31 -45.00 -29.41
CA LYS A 734 4.53 -45.26 -30.16
C LYS A 734 5.74 -45.08 -29.24
N GLU A 735 6.80 -45.82 -29.51
CA GLU A 735 8.08 -45.64 -28.81
C GLU A 735 8.62 -44.21 -29.03
N LEU A 736 9.17 -43.61 -27.97
CA LEU A 736 9.82 -42.31 -28.07
C LEU A 736 11.16 -42.49 -28.79
N LYS A 737 11.32 -41.82 -29.93
CA LYS A 737 12.56 -41.81 -30.73
C LYS A 737 13.54 -40.75 -30.24
N ILE A 738 13.06 -39.81 -29.45
CA ILE A 738 13.83 -38.71 -28.87
C ILE A 738 13.76 -38.79 -27.34
N SER A 739 14.66 -38.08 -26.65
CA SER A 739 14.58 -37.87 -25.20
C SER A 739 14.05 -36.48 -24.92
N PRO A 740 12.72 -36.26 -25.00
CA PRO A 740 12.17 -34.92 -24.98
C PRO A 740 12.34 -34.29 -23.60
N ASN A 741 12.62 -33.00 -23.58
CA ASN A 741 12.59 -32.19 -22.38
C ASN A 741 11.44 -31.17 -22.38
N ARG A 742 10.71 -31.08 -23.49
CA ARG A 742 9.46 -30.33 -23.62
C ARG A 742 8.43 -31.15 -24.37
N ALA A 743 7.18 -31.08 -23.92
CA ALA A 743 6.04 -31.67 -24.58
C ALA A 743 4.96 -30.60 -24.75
N CYS A 744 4.43 -30.44 -25.95
CA CYS A 744 3.36 -29.53 -26.28
C CYS A 744 2.15 -30.32 -26.79
N ILE A 745 0.96 -30.07 -26.24
CA ILE A 745 -0.27 -30.68 -26.75
C ILE A 745 -0.84 -29.73 -27.81
N GLY A 746 -1.05 -30.21 -29.03
CA GLY A 746 -1.52 -29.37 -30.12
C GLY A 746 -2.15 -30.16 -31.25
N THR A 747 -2.79 -29.45 -32.18
CA THR A 747 -3.20 -30.01 -33.46
C THR A 747 -2.05 -29.87 -34.45
N THR A 748 -1.85 -30.89 -35.28
CA THR A 748 -0.90 -30.82 -36.40
C THR A 748 -1.68 -30.51 -37.66
N VAL A 749 -1.17 -29.57 -38.45
CA VAL A 749 -1.72 -29.22 -39.76
C VAL A 749 -0.61 -29.46 -40.78
N SER A 750 -0.78 -30.44 -41.67
CA SER A 750 0.12 -30.59 -42.82
C SER A 750 -0.17 -29.51 -43.84
N ILE A 751 0.82 -28.65 -44.13
CA ILE A 751 0.73 -27.62 -45.17
C ILE A 751 1.51 -28.13 -46.38
N GLY A 752 0.83 -28.92 -47.21
CA GLY A 752 1.42 -29.52 -48.42
C GLY A 752 2.22 -30.80 -48.18
N LEU A 753 2.48 -31.54 -49.25
CA LEU A 753 3.50 -32.58 -49.31
C LEU A 753 4.84 -31.88 -49.58
N GLU A 754 5.91 -32.25 -48.87
CA GLU A 754 7.24 -31.79 -49.24
C GLU A 754 7.60 -32.32 -50.62
N GLY A 755 8.39 -31.58 -51.40
CA GLY A 755 8.67 -31.91 -52.81
C GLY A 755 9.40 -33.23 -53.02
N GLU A 756 9.88 -33.85 -51.95
CA GLU A 756 10.51 -35.17 -51.90
C GLU A 756 9.54 -36.32 -51.55
N ASP A 757 8.31 -36.00 -51.12
CA ASP A 757 7.18 -36.93 -50.99
C ASP A 757 6.26 -36.96 -52.24
N LEU A 758 6.53 -36.11 -53.24
CA LEU A 758 5.92 -36.11 -54.58
C LEU A 758 6.81 -36.85 -55.58
#